data_AF-A0AAW9R4U7-F1
#
_entry.id   AF-A0AAW9R4U7-F1
#
_cell.length_a   1.000
_cell.length_b   1.000
_cell.length_c   1.000
_cell.angle_alpha   90.00
_cell.angle_beta   90.00
_cell.angle_gamma   90.00
#
_symmetry.space_group_name_H-M   'P 1'
#
loop_
_entity.id
_entity.type
_entity.pdbx_description
1 polymer ?
#
loop_
_entity_poly.entity_id
_entity_poly.type
_entity_poly.pdbx_seq_one_letter_code
_entity_poly.pdbx_strand_id
1 'polypeptide(L)'
;MATQTGVDTEEPAAAAFIEQACSAAVASAPALLDVHTAPPERTAPLDIAIPIHNGAALLRACLTALIPTLSEGDTLWLIDDASDDAETCEVIAEFATAWRDTRCITLAENRGFVGACNEAFRRTTRDIVLLNSDTEVGPHWLEHLQDCLARHDDAAIVCPISNRATILSVCPDGSGAPRESITAAVAARTAGFVELPTAVGFCMLIRREALHQTGPFSQTFAPGYGEENDLSMRCLAAGWRILAADRACVFHHSGGSFTAESSRRLRQRHQQRLDRIWPEYGPLVRAWWRDNPLRARTESLAWPGDPRPAVIHVLHRQYHVGGTERVTRSLIRELSSDYRQWLVYPGDTEGPACDLELRAQGPHRELMLNRRWIRPATRIGGHGADFSCAHAERALARIIRGSEARIVHFHHLLHWDSLVLARIARRLGCRVLISVHDFWFNCPIHNQLEHHTGQPCGRPVLQPDDRCRDCLAGYELQAGTQDVFARARQTLIRAMFHESDALLVPSRFIRDKMKAAYPDLPEDLIHVHPHGVALPESGPSPTATNSQLDALEQAESGRPLIIGYFGGDQVLKGAEIVLHLAQALTDAPVRFRIHGRIKGFDPDRLPTNVELRGFYNPDDVGRVMAGIDLGLLPSHYEESFSMVASECWAHGVPVLASSRGALAERVQPGTHGWLVADMRPESWTEALSHVLEEKVLSDCRARLRKVRVTSIQDSAHALAGVYRQLLESAPIPDPEAGHDASKMVEATGKPALDTQLAPARFRQQVSALRGTVRPIADTRPGHCLGVMRDHWGTAHYRIRFPLEDLASDSDDTTSHFHVIRDEGFDLGRALAGSAARHVAVQPFLSDEGLRLMDRLHREPGTRITLVVDDLWTALAPDNPARTMLPDDVPGRLAQAAALSDALVLTTPELRTRLDLNHPNIHVIENALPDWIWNAPAIDERQNMRADGQNPRRPRIGWAGAPQHGADLAFLEPVVRATADRADWLFLGMCPEPLQALGVQALPMGPFDSYPKRLAELDLDIAIAPLTDHPFNRCKSHLKVLENGILGVPVIAADLPPYQHCPVPLAAPDDAEDWISRITHWLDDETERLRQARRLQTWILEHHLSRHRRERWLNALGVTEHDE
;
A
#
# COMPACT_ATOMS: atom_id res chain seq x y z
N MET A 1 44.23 -40.15 8.25
CA MET A 1 43.62 -39.89 6.93
C MET A 1 42.27 -39.23 7.18
N ALA A 2 42.23 -37.90 7.13
CA ALA A 2 41.03 -37.12 7.42
C ALA A 2 40.26 -36.88 6.12
N THR A 3 39.01 -37.30 6.09
CA THR A 3 38.06 -37.09 5.00
C THR A 3 37.57 -35.66 5.01
N GLN A 4 38.06 -34.85 4.06
CA GLN A 4 37.39 -33.64 3.58
C GLN A 4 36.09 -34.06 2.88
N THR A 5 34.94 -33.63 3.40
CA THR A 5 33.66 -33.76 2.71
C THR A 5 32.91 -32.43 2.76
N GLY A 6 32.78 -31.78 1.59
CA GLY A 6 31.49 -31.23 1.16
C GLY A 6 31.19 -29.74 1.29
N VAL A 7 32.15 -28.84 1.56
CA VAL A 7 31.85 -27.39 1.67
C VAL A 7 32.00 -26.63 0.33
N ASP A 8 32.85 -27.10 -0.59
CA ASP A 8 33.29 -26.28 -1.74
C ASP A 8 32.39 -26.36 -3.00
N THR A 9 31.36 -27.20 -3.04
CA THR A 9 30.60 -27.46 -4.30
C THR A 9 29.32 -26.63 -4.47
N GLU A 10 28.79 -25.97 -3.44
CA GLU A 10 27.51 -25.23 -3.51
C GLU A 10 27.68 -23.73 -3.80
N GLU A 11 28.79 -23.12 -3.37
CA GLU A 11 29.11 -21.69 -3.58
C GLU A 11 29.15 -21.28 -5.07
N PRO A 12 29.80 -22.05 -5.98
CA PRO A 12 29.84 -21.72 -7.40
C PRO A 12 28.47 -21.79 -8.08
N ALA A 13 27.58 -22.70 -7.63
CA ALA A 13 26.24 -22.84 -8.18
C ALA A 13 25.31 -21.71 -7.74
N ALA A 14 25.40 -21.29 -6.47
CA ALA A 14 24.70 -20.12 -5.96
C ALA A 14 25.17 -18.84 -6.68
N ALA A 15 26.49 -18.65 -6.86
CA ALA A 15 27.05 -17.52 -7.58
C ALA A 15 26.56 -17.46 -9.05
N ALA A 16 26.54 -18.60 -9.75
CA ALA A 16 26.02 -18.67 -11.12
C ALA A 16 24.52 -18.37 -11.22
N PHE A 17 23.72 -18.81 -10.24
CA PHE A 17 22.29 -18.49 -10.16
C PHE A 17 22.06 -16.98 -9.94
N ILE A 18 22.77 -16.36 -9.00
CA ILE A 18 22.72 -14.91 -8.74
C ILE A 18 23.06 -14.13 -10.01
N GLU A 19 24.14 -14.53 -10.68
CA GLU A 19 24.64 -13.88 -11.87
C GLU A 19 23.64 -13.93 -13.03
N GLN A 20 22.95 -15.07 -13.21
CA GLN A 20 21.91 -15.22 -14.22
C GLN A 20 20.69 -14.35 -13.93
N ALA A 21 20.17 -14.36 -12.69
CA ALA A 21 19.01 -13.56 -12.31
C ALA A 21 19.30 -12.05 -12.41
N CYS A 22 20.47 -11.62 -11.92
CA CYS A 22 20.90 -10.23 -11.99
C CYS A 22 21.07 -9.75 -13.44
N SER A 23 21.74 -10.53 -14.28
CA SER A 23 21.96 -10.16 -15.70
C SER A 23 20.63 -10.00 -16.45
N ALA A 24 19.66 -10.89 -16.21
CA ALA A 24 18.33 -10.78 -16.81
C ALA A 24 17.59 -9.51 -16.36
N ALA A 25 17.65 -9.17 -15.07
CA ALA A 25 17.00 -7.97 -14.53
C ALA A 25 17.63 -6.68 -15.07
N VAL A 26 18.97 -6.58 -15.07
CA VAL A 26 19.71 -5.42 -15.56
C VAL A 26 19.50 -5.20 -17.06
N ALA A 27 19.53 -6.27 -17.87
CA ALA A 27 19.30 -6.20 -19.32
C ALA A 27 17.87 -5.77 -19.67
N SER A 28 16.88 -6.16 -18.85
CA SER A 28 15.47 -5.80 -19.09
C SER A 28 15.10 -4.39 -18.61
N ALA A 29 15.95 -3.75 -17.81
CA ALA A 29 15.80 -2.34 -17.52
C ALA A 29 16.31 -1.55 -18.73
N PRO A 30 15.65 -0.46 -19.16
CA PRO A 30 16.14 0.38 -20.25
C PRO A 30 17.41 1.12 -19.84
N ALA A 31 18.51 1.00 -20.60
CA ALA A 31 19.81 1.62 -20.25
C ALA A 31 19.68 3.14 -20.10
N LEU A 32 20.29 3.70 -19.05
CA LEU A 32 20.61 5.13 -19.03
C LEU A 32 21.84 5.31 -19.91
N LEU A 33 21.63 5.40 -21.22
CA LEU A 33 22.71 5.79 -22.11
C LEU A 33 23.06 7.25 -21.86
N ASP A 34 24.35 7.56 -22.00
CA ASP A 34 24.83 8.92 -22.06
C ASP A 34 24.29 9.56 -23.36
N VAL A 35 23.20 10.32 -23.25
CA VAL A 35 22.58 10.95 -24.41
C VAL A 35 22.99 12.40 -24.50
N HIS A 36 23.52 12.72 -25.68
CA HIS A 36 23.81 14.05 -26.17
C HIS A 36 22.75 15.06 -25.72
N THR A 37 23.21 16.13 -25.10
CA THR A 37 22.38 17.20 -24.54
C THR A 37 21.76 18.12 -25.61
N ALA A 38 22.07 17.92 -26.89
CA ALA A 38 21.56 18.70 -28.00
C ALA A 38 20.45 17.92 -28.75
N PRO A 39 19.38 18.58 -29.21
CA PRO A 39 18.37 17.95 -30.07
C PRO A 39 19.05 17.43 -31.36
N PRO A 40 18.65 16.25 -31.85
CA PRO A 40 19.21 15.70 -33.08
C PRO A 40 18.84 16.57 -34.29
N GLU A 41 19.70 16.62 -35.30
CA GLU A 41 19.39 17.29 -36.55
C GLU A 41 18.45 16.43 -37.41
N ARG A 42 17.59 17.09 -38.19
CA ARG A 42 16.70 16.41 -39.14
C ARG A 42 17.46 15.81 -40.30
N THR A 43 17.17 14.55 -40.61
CA THR A 43 17.90 13.76 -41.61
C THR A 43 17.21 13.73 -42.98
N ALA A 44 15.89 13.94 -43.02
CA ALA A 44 15.12 13.96 -44.27
C ALA A 44 13.80 14.76 -44.14
N PRO A 45 13.24 15.32 -45.23
CA PRO A 45 11.89 15.89 -45.23
C PRO A 45 10.78 14.86 -44.97
N LEU A 46 9.69 15.28 -44.34
CA LEU A 46 8.54 14.44 -43.98
C LEU A 46 7.23 14.94 -44.63
N ASP A 47 6.26 14.04 -44.82
CA ASP A 47 4.88 14.42 -45.09
C ASP A 47 4.11 14.45 -43.75
N ILE A 48 3.47 15.57 -43.41
CA ILE A 48 2.64 15.70 -42.20
C ILE A 48 1.19 15.81 -42.63
N ALA A 49 0.35 14.87 -42.23
CA ALA A 49 -1.07 14.86 -42.59
C ALA A 49 -1.98 15.05 -41.37
N ILE A 50 -2.90 15.99 -41.50
CA ILE A 50 -3.90 16.33 -40.48
C ILE A 50 -5.29 16.00 -41.06
N PRO A 51 -5.96 14.93 -40.59
CA PRO A 51 -7.36 14.70 -40.89
C PRO A 51 -8.22 15.69 -40.10
N ILE A 52 -9.19 16.31 -40.76
CA ILE A 52 -10.00 17.42 -40.22
C ILE A 52 -11.47 17.09 -40.44
N HIS A 53 -12.26 17.18 -39.38
CA HIS A 53 -13.71 17.23 -39.48
C HIS A 53 -14.24 18.12 -38.36
N ASN A 54 -14.58 19.36 -38.73
CA ASN A 54 -14.98 20.43 -37.81
C ASN A 54 -13.91 20.74 -36.72
N GLY A 55 -14.26 21.59 -35.74
CA GLY A 55 -13.41 21.87 -34.57
C GLY A 55 -12.39 23.01 -34.77
N ALA A 56 -12.83 24.09 -35.41
CA ALA A 56 -12.02 25.26 -35.76
C ALA A 56 -11.03 25.74 -34.68
N ALA A 57 -11.47 25.88 -33.43
CA ALA A 57 -10.63 26.37 -32.33
C ALA A 57 -9.43 25.44 -32.04
N LEU A 58 -9.68 24.13 -32.02
CA LEU A 58 -8.65 23.12 -31.78
C LEU A 58 -7.72 23.00 -32.99
N LEU A 59 -8.27 22.99 -34.21
CA LEU A 59 -7.48 22.99 -35.44
C LEU A 59 -6.54 24.20 -35.51
N ARG A 60 -7.03 25.39 -35.16
CA ARG A 60 -6.22 26.61 -35.11
C ARG A 60 -5.08 26.48 -34.11
N ALA A 61 -5.34 25.96 -32.92
CA ALA A 61 -4.31 25.73 -31.91
C ALA A 61 -3.25 24.74 -32.41
N CYS A 62 -3.67 23.64 -33.05
CA CYS A 62 -2.81 22.64 -33.65
C CYS A 62 -1.88 23.24 -34.72
N LEU A 63 -2.45 23.95 -35.71
CA LEU A 63 -1.68 24.55 -36.80
C LEU A 63 -0.72 25.64 -36.32
N THR A 64 -1.16 26.43 -35.32
CA THR A 64 -0.32 27.49 -34.72
C THR A 64 0.89 26.89 -33.99
N ALA A 65 0.72 25.75 -33.31
CA ALA A 65 1.82 25.05 -32.65
C ALA A 65 2.74 24.32 -33.66
N LEU A 66 2.17 23.77 -34.73
CA LEU A 66 2.89 22.94 -35.70
C LEU A 66 3.81 23.74 -36.63
N ILE A 67 3.30 24.80 -37.27
CA ILE A 67 3.98 25.49 -38.37
C ILE A 67 5.39 25.98 -38.00
N PRO A 68 5.63 26.56 -36.81
CA PRO A 68 6.98 26.97 -36.42
C PRO A 68 8.00 25.82 -36.30
N THR A 69 7.54 24.57 -36.23
CA THR A 69 8.39 23.37 -36.11
C THR A 69 8.76 22.73 -37.45
N LEU A 70 8.13 23.18 -38.55
CA LEU A 70 8.38 22.64 -39.89
C LEU A 70 9.71 23.14 -40.45
N SER A 71 10.41 22.27 -41.16
CA SER A 71 11.70 22.53 -41.79
C SER A 71 11.59 22.56 -43.31
N GLU A 72 12.58 23.17 -43.97
CA GLU A 72 12.58 23.27 -45.42
C GLU A 72 12.46 21.88 -46.09
N GLY A 73 11.42 21.73 -46.93
CA GLY A 73 11.15 20.49 -47.67
C GLY A 73 9.99 19.66 -47.12
N ASP A 74 9.49 19.96 -45.92
CA ASP A 74 8.29 19.31 -45.38
C ASP A 74 7.03 19.70 -46.15
N THR A 75 6.15 18.72 -46.35
CA THR A 75 4.81 18.92 -46.93
C THR A 75 3.75 18.84 -45.84
N LEU A 76 2.88 19.84 -45.74
CA LEU A 76 1.72 19.82 -44.86
C LEU A 76 0.46 19.44 -45.66
N TRP A 77 -0.21 18.36 -45.28
CA TRP A 77 -1.43 17.87 -45.93
C TRP A 77 -2.63 18.09 -45.00
N LEU A 78 -3.52 19.00 -45.37
CA LEU A 78 -4.79 19.23 -44.67
C LEU A 78 -5.88 18.42 -45.38
N ILE A 79 -6.34 17.35 -44.74
CA ILE A 79 -7.37 16.46 -45.32
C ILE A 79 -8.70 16.75 -44.63
N ASP A 80 -9.50 17.58 -45.27
CA ASP A 80 -10.84 17.95 -44.82
C ASP A 80 -11.86 16.88 -45.20
N ASP A 81 -12.38 16.17 -44.21
CA ASP A 81 -13.35 15.09 -44.32
C ASP A 81 -14.79 15.62 -44.33
N ALA A 82 -15.04 16.54 -45.27
CA ALA A 82 -16.31 17.23 -45.46
C ALA A 82 -16.80 17.97 -44.19
N SER A 83 -15.97 18.88 -43.66
CA SER A 83 -16.39 19.79 -42.58
C SER A 83 -17.59 20.63 -43.02
N ASP A 84 -18.58 20.79 -42.14
CA ASP A 84 -19.84 21.49 -42.42
C ASP A 84 -19.96 22.83 -41.68
N ASP A 85 -19.04 23.13 -40.75
CA ASP A 85 -18.97 24.43 -40.10
C ASP A 85 -18.05 25.42 -40.86
N ALA A 86 -18.51 26.67 -40.95
CA ALA A 86 -17.82 27.72 -41.71
C ALA A 86 -16.49 28.12 -41.05
N GLU A 87 -16.40 28.07 -39.72
CA GLU A 87 -15.21 28.48 -38.97
C GLU A 87 -14.02 27.56 -39.28
N THR A 88 -14.25 26.26 -39.41
CA THR A 88 -13.21 25.28 -39.77
C THR A 88 -12.75 25.48 -41.20
N CYS A 89 -13.67 25.75 -42.13
CA CYS A 89 -13.33 26.10 -43.51
C CYS A 89 -12.46 27.37 -43.58
N GLU A 90 -12.77 28.39 -42.78
CA GLU A 90 -12.00 29.62 -42.66
C GLU A 90 -10.59 29.36 -42.12
N VAL A 91 -10.46 28.54 -41.08
CA VAL A 91 -9.15 28.12 -40.54
C VAL A 91 -8.33 27.38 -41.61
N ILE A 92 -8.92 26.44 -42.35
CA ILE A 92 -8.21 25.73 -43.43
C ILE A 92 -7.74 26.72 -44.50
N ALA A 93 -8.58 27.67 -44.92
CA ALA A 93 -8.24 28.66 -45.93
C ALA A 93 -7.14 29.62 -45.47
N GLU A 94 -7.18 30.06 -44.21
CA GLU A 94 -6.14 30.89 -43.59
C GLU A 94 -4.78 30.19 -43.61
N PHE A 95 -4.74 28.94 -43.15
CA PHE A 95 -3.50 28.19 -43.01
C PHE A 95 -3.02 27.50 -44.30
N ALA A 96 -3.84 27.46 -45.35
CA ALA A 96 -3.45 26.97 -46.68
C ALA A 96 -2.25 27.72 -47.28
N THR A 97 -2.00 28.95 -46.83
CA THR A 97 -0.89 29.79 -47.30
C THR A 97 0.18 30.08 -46.23
N ALA A 98 -0.02 29.59 -45.01
CA ALA A 98 0.87 29.86 -43.87
C ALA A 98 2.19 29.07 -43.94
N TRP A 99 2.24 27.99 -44.71
CA TRP A 99 3.45 27.23 -45.03
C TRP A 99 3.56 27.00 -46.54
N ARG A 100 4.79 27.01 -47.08
CA ARG A 100 5.02 27.09 -48.53
C ARG A 100 4.53 25.86 -49.31
N ASP A 101 4.57 24.67 -48.71
CA ASP A 101 4.16 23.39 -49.34
C ASP A 101 2.99 22.78 -48.55
N THR A 102 1.94 23.59 -48.36
CA THR A 102 0.65 23.14 -47.82
C THR A 102 -0.27 22.66 -48.94
N ARG A 103 -0.92 21.52 -48.75
CA ARG A 103 -1.84 20.88 -49.70
C ARG A 103 -3.16 20.57 -49.00
N CYS A 104 -4.21 21.28 -49.40
CA CYS A 104 -5.55 21.07 -48.87
C CYS A 104 -6.35 20.14 -49.80
N ILE A 105 -6.96 19.11 -49.22
CA ILE A 105 -7.84 18.18 -49.93
C ILE A 105 -9.16 18.12 -49.17
N THR A 106 -10.24 18.55 -49.80
CA THR A 106 -11.61 18.40 -49.28
C THR A 106 -12.27 17.17 -49.91
N LEU A 107 -12.75 16.26 -49.08
CA LEU A 107 -13.50 15.08 -49.47
C LEU A 107 -14.97 15.45 -49.76
N ALA A 108 -15.59 14.76 -50.71
CA ALA A 108 -16.97 15.06 -51.13
C ALA A 108 -18.03 14.63 -50.11
N GLU A 109 -17.69 13.72 -49.20
CA GLU A 109 -18.56 13.18 -48.16
C GLU A 109 -17.70 12.83 -46.93
N ASN A 110 -18.29 12.85 -45.73
CA ASN A 110 -17.63 12.44 -44.50
C ASN A 110 -17.41 10.91 -44.53
N ARG A 111 -16.14 10.48 -44.63
CA ARG A 111 -15.70 9.08 -44.67
C ARG A 111 -15.15 8.60 -43.33
N GLY A 112 -15.20 9.45 -42.32
CA GLY A 112 -14.60 9.24 -41.01
C GLY A 112 -13.08 9.32 -41.04
N PHE A 113 -12.49 9.29 -39.83
CA PHE A 113 -11.06 9.36 -39.60
C PHE A 113 -10.27 8.35 -40.45
N VAL A 114 -10.74 7.10 -40.52
CA VAL A 114 -10.12 6.04 -41.35
C VAL A 114 -10.06 6.44 -42.83
N GLY A 115 -11.14 7.03 -43.35
CA GLY A 115 -11.23 7.48 -44.74
C GLY A 115 -10.27 8.63 -45.06
N ALA A 116 -10.23 9.64 -44.19
CA ALA A 116 -9.34 10.80 -44.31
C ALA A 116 -7.85 10.40 -44.26
N CYS A 117 -7.46 9.59 -43.26
CA CYS A 117 -6.09 9.06 -43.16
C CYS A 117 -5.70 8.23 -44.39
N ASN A 118 -6.61 7.39 -44.90
CA ASN A 118 -6.35 6.58 -46.09
C ASN A 118 -6.26 7.43 -47.38
N GLU A 119 -6.89 8.60 -47.45
CA GLU A 119 -6.62 9.58 -48.53
C GLU A 119 -5.19 10.14 -48.42
N ALA A 120 -4.75 10.52 -47.21
CA ALA A 120 -3.38 10.97 -47.00
C ALA A 120 -2.35 9.91 -47.43
N PHE A 121 -2.55 8.65 -47.04
CA PHE A 121 -1.66 7.53 -47.42
C PHE A 121 -1.55 7.32 -48.94
N ARG A 122 -2.61 7.62 -49.70
CA ARG A 122 -2.61 7.52 -51.17
C ARG A 122 -1.87 8.68 -51.85
N ARG A 123 -1.84 9.85 -51.21
CA ARG A 123 -1.28 11.09 -51.77
C ARG A 123 0.20 11.27 -51.46
N THR A 124 0.68 10.61 -50.41
CA THR A 124 2.04 10.70 -49.90
C THR A 124 2.91 9.53 -50.37
N THR A 125 4.21 9.78 -50.45
CA THR A 125 5.21 8.78 -50.90
C THR A 125 6.42 8.70 -49.98
N ARG A 126 6.52 9.59 -48.99
CA ARG A 126 7.58 9.59 -47.96
C ARG A 126 7.03 8.99 -46.66
N ASP A 127 7.91 8.89 -45.68
CA ASP A 127 7.48 8.65 -44.30
C ASP A 127 6.52 9.75 -43.87
N ILE A 128 5.43 9.34 -43.23
CA ILE A 128 4.28 10.20 -42.96
C ILE A 128 4.03 10.31 -41.48
N VAL A 129 3.83 11.54 -40.99
CA VAL A 129 3.28 11.80 -39.68
C VAL A 129 1.77 11.97 -39.82
N LEU A 130 0.99 11.12 -39.16
CA LEU A 130 -0.42 11.38 -38.89
C LEU A 130 -0.52 12.18 -37.60
N LEU A 131 -1.15 13.35 -37.64
CA LEU A 131 -1.34 14.23 -36.48
C LEU A 131 -2.80 14.66 -36.39
N ASN A 132 -3.47 14.36 -35.28
CA ASN A 132 -4.86 14.78 -35.10
C ASN A 132 -5.02 16.30 -35.01
N SER A 133 -6.17 16.81 -35.45
CA SER A 133 -6.50 18.24 -35.43
C SER A 133 -6.67 18.83 -34.02
N ASP A 134 -6.80 18.00 -32.97
CA ASP A 134 -6.95 18.40 -31.57
C ASP A 134 -5.69 18.22 -30.72
N THR A 135 -4.53 18.43 -31.35
CA THR A 135 -3.21 18.28 -30.73
C THR A 135 -2.43 19.60 -30.65
N GLU A 136 -1.45 19.67 -29.75
CA GLU A 136 -0.44 20.72 -29.72
C GLU A 136 0.93 20.08 -29.57
N VAL A 137 1.87 20.42 -30.44
CA VAL A 137 3.18 19.78 -30.49
C VAL A 137 4.18 20.41 -29.50
N GLY A 138 5.05 19.60 -28.93
CA GLY A 138 6.14 20.06 -28.07
C GLY A 138 7.39 20.50 -28.84
N PRO A 139 8.36 21.15 -28.19
CA PRO A 139 9.64 21.49 -28.82
C PRO A 139 10.39 20.24 -29.32
N HIS A 140 11.01 20.34 -30.49
CA HIS A 140 11.86 19.30 -31.11
C HIS A 140 11.20 17.91 -31.32
N TRP A 141 9.87 17.87 -31.33
CA TRP A 141 9.13 16.60 -31.38
C TRP A 141 9.39 15.80 -32.67
N LEU A 142 9.45 16.47 -33.83
CA LEU A 142 9.71 15.82 -35.13
C LEU A 142 11.12 15.26 -35.19
N GLU A 143 12.10 16.02 -34.72
CA GLU A 143 13.51 15.65 -34.67
C GLU A 143 13.69 14.37 -33.85
N HIS A 144 13.04 14.29 -32.69
CA HIS A 144 13.09 13.09 -31.85
C HIS A 144 12.34 11.89 -32.43
N LEU A 145 11.18 12.09 -33.07
CA LEU A 145 10.48 11.00 -33.79
C LEU A 145 11.32 10.45 -34.94
N GLN A 146 11.92 11.34 -35.75
CA GLN A 146 12.73 10.98 -36.90
C GLN A 146 14.04 10.30 -36.50
N ASP A 147 14.73 10.82 -35.48
CA ASP A 147 15.96 10.20 -34.95
C ASP A 147 15.68 8.78 -34.43
N CYS A 148 14.57 8.58 -33.72
CA CYS A 148 14.14 7.24 -33.30
C CYS A 148 13.88 6.32 -34.50
N LEU A 149 13.12 6.77 -35.51
CA LEU A 149 12.85 5.95 -36.70
C LEU A 149 14.13 5.64 -37.49
N ALA A 150 15.08 6.58 -37.59
CA ALA A 150 16.31 6.44 -38.35
C ALA A 150 17.35 5.52 -37.69
N ARG A 151 17.35 5.42 -36.36
CA ARG A 151 18.24 4.50 -35.62
C ARG A 151 17.75 3.04 -35.64
N HIS A 152 16.51 2.81 -36.04
CA HIS A 152 15.86 1.52 -35.98
C HIS A 152 15.27 1.15 -37.34
N ASP A 153 16.09 0.50 -38.18
CA ASP A 153 15.69 0.04 -39.51
C ASP A 153 14.56 -1.01 -39.49
N ASP A 154 14.26 -1.59 -38.33
CA ASP A 154 13.16 -2.53 -38.08
C ASP A 154 11.91 -1.85 -37.49
N ALA A 155 11.88 -0.52 -37.34
CA ALA A 155 10.73 0.21 -36.81
C ALA A 155 9.73 0.63 -37.90
N ALA A 156 8.46 0.26 -37.72
CA ALA A 156 7.37 0.64 -38.62
C ALA A 156 6.66 1.93 -38.17
N ILE A 157 6.42 2.08 -36.87
CA ILE A 157 5.65 3.20 -36.33
C ILE A 157 6.35 3.74 -35.08
N VAL A 158 6.47 5.06 -34.98
CA VAL A 158 7.02 5.76 -33.81
C VAL A 158 5.99 6.75 -33.26
N CYS A 159 5.71 6.68 -31.95
CA CYS A 159 4.74 7.53 -31.26
C CYS A 159 5.41 8.46 -30.22
N PRO A 160 4.89 9.68 -29.99
CA PRO A 160 5.34 10.54 -28.89
C PRO A 160 4.61 10.23 -27.58
N ILE A 161 5.16 10.69 -26.44
CA ILE A 161 4.46 10.68 -25.15
C ILE A 161 3.46 11.85 -25.04
N SER A 162 2.45 11.73 -24.18
CA SER A 162 1.34 12.72 -24.10
C SER A 162 0.72 12.86 -22.72
N ASN A 163 -0.15 13.87 -22.56
CA ASN A 163 -1.07 14.02 -21.42
C ASN A 163 -2.21 12.99 -21.43
N ARG A 164 -2.69 12.60 -22.62
CA ARG A 164 -3.86 11.71 -22.82
C ARG A 164 -3.67 10.78 -24.02
N ALA A 165 -2.87 9.75 -23.86
CA ALA A 165 -2.51 8.79 -24.91
C ALA A 165 -2.48 7.33 -24.43
N THR A 166 -3.48 6.91 -23.63
CA THR A 166 -3.61 5.53 -23.12
C THR A 166 -2.32 4.98 -22.50
N ILE A 167 -1.58 4.13 -23.23
CA ILE A 167 -0.32 3.51 -22.82
C ILE A 167 0.89 4.46 -22.82
N LEU A 168 0.77 5.62 -23.49
CA LEU A 168 1.79 6.68 -23.57
C LEU A 168 1.43 7.93 -22.75
N SER A 169 0.39 7.85 -21.92
CA SER A 169 0.04 8.93 -20.99
C SER A 169 1.06 9.05 -19.87
N VAL A 170 1.53 10.27 -19.59
CA VAL A 170 2.32 10.54 -18.37
C VAL A 170 1.49 10.29 -17.10
N CYS A 171 0.17 10.51 -17.11
CA CYS A 171 -0.73 10.02 -16.05
C CYS A 171 -1.74 9.03 -16.64
N PRO A 172 -1.47 7.71 -16.59
CA PRO A 172 -2.32 6.72 -17.23
C PRO A 172 -3.68 6.50 -16.55
N ASP A 173 -3.85 6.97 -15.31
CA ASP A 173 -5.11 6.96 -14.56
C ASP A 173 -6.15 7.97 -15.08
N GLY A 174 -5.77 8.80 -16.06
CA GLY A 174 -6.66 9.79 -16.66
C GLY A 174 -6.80 11.09 -15.87
N SER A 175 -6.05 11.27 -14.77
CA SER A 175 -6.03 12.50 -13.97
C SER A 175 -5.54 13.72 -14.76
N GLY A 176 -4.90 13.52 -15.91
CA GLY A 176 -4.36 14.56 -16.77
C GLY A 176 -3.11 15.19 -16.15
N ALA A 177 -1.94 14.89 -16.71
CA ALA A 177 -0.70 15.51 -16.25
C ALA A 177 -0.61 16.99 -16.70
N PRO A 178 -0.15 17.91 -15.82
CA PRO A 178 0.23 19.25 -16.23
C PRO A 178 1.28 19.23 -17.35
N ARG A 179 1.28 20.25 -18.22
CA ARG A 179 2.21 20.30 -19.36
C ARG A 179 3.66 20.34 -18.91
N GLU A 180 3.93 20.98 -17.78
CA GLU A 180 5.24 21.11 -17.15
C GLU A 180 5.77 19.74 -16.73
N SER A 181 4.93 18.89 -16.13
CA SER A 181 5.29 17.53 -15.73
C SER A 181 5.65 16.65 -16.93
N ILE A 182 4.91 16.77 -18.02
CA ILE A 182 5.19 16.04 -19.26
C ILE A 182 6.48 16.55 -19.89
N THR A 183 6.67 17.87 -19.94
CA THR A 183 7.89 18.49 -20.48
C THR A 183 9.12 18.08 -19.65
N ALA A 184 9.00 18.00 -18.32
CA ALA A 184 10.05 17.49 -17.45
C ALA A 184 10.35 16.00 -17.67
N ALA A 185 9.32 15.17 -17.89
CA ALA A 185 9.48 13.75 -18.19
C ALA A 185 10.22 13.51 -19.51
N VAL A 186 10.01 14.39 -20.51
CA VAL A 186 10.72 14.41 -21.80
C VAL A 186 12.17 14.87 -21.66
N ALA A 187 12.42 15.86 -20.79
CA ALA A 187 13.74 16.46 -20.60
C ALA A 187 14.74 15.58 -19.83
N ALA A 188 14.29 14.48 -19.21
CA ALA A 188 15.16 13.52 -18.53
C ALA A 188 16.22 12.90 -19.49
N ARG A 189 17.31 12.34 -18.95
CA ARG A 189 18.35 11.62 -19.73
C ARG A 189 17.92 10.17 -19.96
N THR A 190 17.85 9.71 -21.21
CA THR A 190 17.01 8.56 -21.60
C THR A 190 17.61 7.71 -22.71
N ALA A 191 17.15 6.46 -22.90
CA ALA A 191 17.58 5.60 -24.01
C ALA A 191 17.19 6.13 -25.41
N GLY A 192 16.24 7.08 -25.49
CA GLY A 192 15.73 7.68 -26.71
C GLY A 192 14.55 6.95 -27.34
N PHE A 193 14.26 5.71 -26.93
CA PHE A 193 13.13 4.93 -27.42
C PHE A 193 12.62 3.87 -26.43
N VAL A 194 11.36 3.42 -26.62
CA VAL A 194 10.75 2.28 -25.93
C VAL A 194 9.93 1.45 -26.92
N GLU A 195 9.99 0.12 -26.84
CA GLU A 195 9.14 -0.75 -27.64
C GLU A 195 7.70 -0.81 -27.13
N LEU A 196 6.73 -0.79 -28.04
CA LEU A 196 5.30 -0.75 -27.75
C LEU A 196 4.58 -1.98 -28.32
N PRO A 197 3.52 -2.46 -27.64
CA PRO A 197 2.68 -3.54 -28.13
C PRO A 197 1.71 -3.06 -29.21
N THR A 198 1.46 -1.74 -29.28
CA THR A 198 0.56 -1.11 -30.23
C THR A 198 0.82 0.40 -30.29
N ALA A 199 0.56 1.03 -31.43
CA ALA A 199 0.65 2.47 -31.61
C ALA A 199 -0.57 3.20 -31.01
N VAL A 200 -0.49 4.53 -30.85
CA VAL A 200 -1.57 5.37 -30.33
C VAL A 200 -1.97 6.41 -31.38
N GLY A 201 -3.23 6.38 -31.83
CA GLY A 201 -3.68 7.02 -33.07
C GLY A 201 -3.66 8.55 -33.15
N PHE A 202 -3.40 9.27 -32.05
CA PHE A 202 -3.44 10.75 -32.05
C PHE A 202 -2.22 11.39 -32.74
N CYS A 203 -1.08 10.71 -32.73
CA CYS A 203 0.15 11.14 -33.39
C CYS A 203 1.06 9.93 -33.69
N MET A 204 1.36 9.68 -34.96
CA MET A 204 2.19 8.54 -35.38
C MET A 204 3.07 8.91 -36.57
N LEU A 205 4.39 8.72 -36.44
CA LEU A 205 5.31 8.70 -37.59
C LEU A 205 5.35 7.27 -38.14
N ILE A 206 4.95 7.08 -39.40
CA ILE A 206 4.81 5.78 -40.06
C ILE A 206 5.81 5.68 -41.20
N ARG A 207 6.64 4.63 -41.15
CA ARG A 207 7.57 4.30 -42.22
C ARG A 207 6.82 3.88 -43.47
N ARG A 208 7.21 4.48 -44.61
CA ARG A 208 6.53 4.26 -45.89
C ARG A 208 6.60 2.82 -46.36
N GLU A 209 7.75 2.18 -46.18
CA GLU A 209 7.97 0.77 -46.54
C GLU A 209 7.04 -0.17 -45.76
N ALA A 210 6.95 0.01 -44.44
CA ALA A 210 6.07 -0.79 -43.59
C ALA A 210 4.60 -0.61 -43.97
N LEU A 211 4.17 0.62 -44.29
CA LEU A 211 2.82 0.90 -44.77
C LEU A 211 2.52 0.25 -46.12
N HIS A 212 3.49 0.21 -47.04
CA HIS A 212 3.35 -0.52 -48.32
C HIS A 212 3.22 -2.02 -48.13
N GLN A 213 3.97 -2.61 -47.20
CA GLN A 213 3.96 -4.05 -46.94
C GLN A 213 2.68 -4.49 -46.22
N THR A 214 2.24 -3.72 -45.23
CA THR A 214 1.13 -4.11 -44.37
C THR A 214 -0.22 -3.62 -44.88
N GLY A 215 -0.24 -2.55 -45.67
CA GLY A 215 -1.45 -1.92 -46.18
C GLY A 215 -2.00 -0.80 -45.27
N PRO A 216 -2.94 0.03 -45.78
CA PRO A 216 -3.49 1.17 -45.07
C PRO A 216 -4.39 0.77 -43.87
N PHE A 217 -5.08 1.73 -43.25
CA PHE A 217 -6.06 1.39 -42.22
C PHE A 217 -7.21 0.57 -42.78
N SER A 218 -7.60 -0.48 -42.04
CA SER A 218 -8.71 -1.34 -42.43
C SER A 218 -10.03 -0.61 -42.33
N GLN A 219 -10.78 -0.57 -43.43
CA GLN A 219 -12.14 0.00 -43.49
C GLN A 219 -13.13 -0.71 -42.55
N THR A 220 -12.75 -1.87 -42.02
CA THR A 220 -13.53 -2.61 -41.03
C THR A 220 -13.68 -1.84 -39.72
N PHE A 221 -12.77 -0.90 -39.42
CA PHE A 221 -12.82 -0.05 -38.22
C PHE A 221 -13.39 1.35 -38.50
N ALA A 222 -13.92 1.61 -39.70
CA ALA A 222 -14.58 2.89 -39.99
C ALA A 222 -15.84 3.11 -39.11
N PRO A 223 -16.11 4.34 -38.64
CA PRO A 223 -15.39 5.58 -38.93
C PRO A 223 -14.12 5.83 -38.08
N GLY A 224 -13.82 4.98 -37.08
CA GLY A 224 -12.62 5.04 -36.23
C GLY A 224 -12.67 4.08 -35.03
N TYR A 225 -11.64 4.13 -34.20
CA TYR A 225 -11.32 3.23 -33.09
C TYR A 225 -10.94 1.79 -33.53
N GLY A 226 -9.67 1.42 -33.37
CA GLY A 226 -9.14 0.07 -33.58
C GLY A 226 -8.31 -0.11 -34.86
N GLU A 227 -8.37 0.86 -35.78
CA GLU A 227 -7.62 0.90 -37.03
C GLU A 227 -6.11 0.92 -36.83
N GLU A 228 -5.62 1.68 -35.85
CA GLU A 228 -4.22 1.80 -35.49
C GLU A 228 -3.72 0.54 -34.78
N ASN A 229 -4.60 -0.11 -34.01
CA ASN A 229 -4.27 -1.34 -33.33
C ASN A 229 -4.16 -2.50 -34.33
N ASP A 230 -5.08 -2.59 -35.29
CA ASP A 230 -4.98 -3.55 -36.39
C ASP A 230 -3.73 -3.34 -37.25
N LEU A 231 -3.41 -2.09 -37.60
CA LEU A 231 -2.17 -1.79 -38.33
C LEU A 231 -0.94 -2.21 -37.52
N SER A 232 -0.92 -1.92 -36.21
CA SER A 232 0.17 -2.33 -35.32
C SER A 232 0.36 -3.85 -35.33
N MET A 233 -0.73 -4.62 -35.21
CA MET A 233 -0.66 -6.08 -35.21
C MET A 233 -0.19 -6.64 -36.56
N ARG A 234 -0.60 -6.03 -37.68
CA ARG A 234 -0.09 -6.39 -39.01
C ARG A 234 1.41 -6.10 -39.16
N CYS A 235 1.88 -4.97 -38.65
CA CYS A 235 3.31 -4.64 -38.60
C CYS A 235 4.11 -5.66 -37.77
N LEU A 236 3.65 -5.97 -36.55
CA LEU A 236 4.29 -6.97 -35.68
C LEU A 236 4.33 -8.36 -36.35
N ALA A 237 3.23 -8.78 -36.98
CA ALA A 237 3.15 -10.05 -37.71
C ALA A 237 4.10 -10.10 -38.93
N ALA A 238 4.42 -8.95 -39.52
CA ALA A 238 5.38 -8.81 -40.62
C ALA A 238 6.83 -8.65 -40.14
N GLY A 239 7.09 -8.69 -38.82
CA GLY A 239 8.42 -8.61 -38.22
C GLY A 239 8.91 -7.19 -37.91
N TRP A 240 8.04 -6.17 -38.07
CA TRP A 240 8.37 -4.80 -37.69
C TRP A 240 8.12 -4.56 -36.21
N ARG A 241 8.79 -3.53 -35.67
CA ARG A 241 8.60 -3.03 -34.31
C ARG A 241 7.79 -1.74 -34.28
N ILE A 242 7.11 -1.53 -33.16
CA ILE A 242 6.41 -0.28 -32.85
C ILE A 242 7.15 0.36 -31.69
N LEU A 243 7.51 1.64 -31.80
CA LEU A 243 8.32 2.33 -30.82
C LEU A 243 7.63 3.59 -30.29
N ALA A 244 8.00 4.02 -29.09
CA ALA A 244 7.79 5.36 -28.58
C ALA A 244 9.11 6.12 -28.64
N ALA A 245 9.13 7.33 -29.22
CA ALA A 245 10.25 8.25 -29.03
C ALA A 245 10.06 8.94 -27.68
N ASP A 246 10.83 8.51 -26.70
CA ASP A 246 10.60 8.88 -25.30
C ASP A 246 11.05 10.32 -24.96
N ARG A 247 11.62 11.02 -25.95
CA ARG A 247 12.02 12.44 -25.95
C ARG A 247 11.11 13.33 -26.81
N ALA A 248 10.08 12.78 -27.44
CA ALA A 248 9.09 13.55 -28.20
C ALA A 248 7.80 13.66 -27.39
N CYS A 249 7.20 14.85 -27.29
CA CYS A 249 5.88 15.03 -26.70
C CYS A 249 4.92 15.79 -27.61
N VAL A 250 3.66 15.36 -27.55
CA VAL A 250 2.52 15.99 -28.22
C VAL A 250 1.34 15.95 -27.26
N PHE A 251 0.72 17.09 -27.00
CA PHE A 251 -0.44 17.24 -26.11
C PHE A 251 -1.73 17.01 -26.89
N HIS A 252 -2.70 16.36 -26.27
CA HIS A 252 -3.97 15.95 -26.88
C HIS A 252 -5.14 16.44 -26.02
N HIS A 253 -6.07 17.18 -26.64
CA HIS A 253 -7.19 17.83 -25.93
C HIS A 253 -8.42 16.93 -25.75
N SER A 254 -8.55 15.88 -26.55
CA SER A 254 -9.64 14.88 -26.51
C SER A 254 -11.03 15.53 -26.52
N GLY A 255 -11.34 16.28 -27.58
CA GLY A 255 -12.62 16.96 -27.73
C GLY A 255 -13.03 17.10 -29.19
N GLY A 256 -13.92 16.22 -29.68
CA GLY A 256 -14.51 16.42 -31.00
C GLY A 256 -15.26 15.22 -31.56
N SER A 257 -16.48 15.48 -32.03
CA SER A 257 -17.23 14.74 -33.07
C SER A 257 -18.20 13.61 -32.66
N PHE A 258 -18.17 13.05 -31.45
CA PHE A 258 -19.16 12.04 -31.01
C PHE A 258 -19.65 12.26 -29.57
N THR A 259 -20.91 11.91 -29.28
CA THR A 259 -21.41 11.88 -27.89
C THR A 259 -20.66 10.81 -27.09
N ALA A 260 -20.37 11.05 -25.81
CA ALA A 260 -19.60 10.12 -24.97
C ALA A 260 -20.15 8.68 -24.97
N GLU A 261 -21.48 8.54 -25.07
CA GLU A 261 -22.16 7.25 -25.13
C GLU A 261 -21.97 6.53 -26.49
N SER A 262 -22.08 7.24 -27.61
CA SER A 262 -21.90 6.66 -28.95
C SER A 262 -20.45 6.21 -29.18
N SER A 263 -19.46 7.00 -28.76
CA SER A 263 -18.04 6.62 -28.78
C SER A 263 -17.77 5.38 -27.92
N ARG A 264 -18.39 5.28 -26.73
CA ARG A 264 -18.21 4.12 -25.85
C ARG A 264 -18.73 2.84 -26.51
N ARG A 265 -19.92 2.88 -27.11
CA ARG A 265 -20.50 1.73 -27.84
C ARG A 265 -19.64 1.32 -29.05
N LEU A 266 -19.14 2.31 -29.80
CA LEU A 266 -18.29 2.06 -30.96
C LEU A 266 -16.95 1.41 -30.56
N ARG A 267 -16.27 1.94 -29.54
CA ARG A 267 -15.05 1.36 -28.96
C ARG A 267 -15.25 -0.07 -28.49
N GLN A 268 -16.33 -0.36 -27.76
CA GLN A 268 -16.61 -1.72 -27.28
C GLN A 268 -16.81 -2.70 -28.45
N ARG A 269 -17.58 -2.31 -29.47
CA ARG A 269 -17.82 -3.15 -30.65
C ARG A 269 -16.53 -3.41 -31.44
N HIS A 270 -15.69 -2.39 -31.62
CA HIS A 270 -14.44 -2.52 -32.35
C HIS A 270 -13.38 -3.28 -31.54
N GLN A 271 -13.35 -3.14 -30.23
CA GLN A 271 -12.51 -3.98 -29.35
C GLN A 271 -12.88 -5.46 -29.47
N GLN A 272 -14.17 -5.81 -29.40
CA GLN A 272 -14.61 -7.21 -29.60
C GLN A 272 -14.21 -7.76 -30.97
N ARG A 273 -14.17 -6.90 -31.99
CA ARG A 273 -13.73 -7.29 -33.33
C ARG A 273 -12.22 -7.48 -33.39
N LEU A 274 -11.45 -6.56 -32.80
CA LEU A 274 -10.00 -6.65 -32.69
C LEU A 274 -9.58 -7.92 -31.96
N ASP A 275 -10.22 -8.24 -30.83
CA ASP A 275 -9.95 -9.46 -30.05
C ASP A 275 -10.26 -10.76 -30.82
N ARG A 276 -11.17 -10.70 -31.81
CA ARG A 276 -11.46 -11.84 -32.69
C ARG A 276 -10.44 -12.00 -33.83
N ILE A 277 -9.96 -10.88 -34.38
CA ILE A 277 -8.96 -10.89 -35.46
C ILE A 277 -7.57 -11.22 -34.89
N TRP A 278 -7.25 -10.65 -33.73
CA TRP A 278 -5.96 -10.74 -33.03
C TRP A 278 -6.15 -11.17 -31.56
N PRO A 279 -6.40 -12.46 -31.27
CA PRO A 279 -6.61 -12.95 -29.90
C PRO A 279 -5.46 -12.64 -28.92
N GLU A 280 -4.25 -12.45 -29.45
CA GLU A 280 -3.04 -12.10 -28.71
C GLU A 280 -2.93 -10.63 -28.33
N TYR A 281 -3.72 -9.72 -28.95
CA TYR A 281 -3.64 -8.27 -28.72
C TYR A 281 -3.84 -7.91 -27.25
N GLY A 282 -4.96 -8.35 -26.66
CA GLY A 282 -5.26 -8.09 -25.24
C GLY A 282 -4.18 -8.60 -24.29
N PRO A 283 -3.74 -9.88 -24.40
CA PRO A 283 -2.60 -10.40 -23.65
C PRO A 283 -1.31 -9.59 -23.81
N LEU A 284 -0.97 -9.16 -25.04
CA LEU A 284 0.24 -8.39 -25.35
C LEU A 284 0.21 -7.01 -24.65
N VAL A 285 -0.90 -6.28 -24.78
CA VAL A 285 -1.07 -4.97 -24.14
C VAL A 285 -1.05 -5.09 -22.62
N ARG A 286 -1.71 -6.11 -22.03
CA ARG A 286 -1.66 -6.37 -20.58
C ARG A 286 -0.25 -6.70 -20.09
N ALA A 287 0.51 -7.49 -20.85
CA ALA A 287 1.89 -7.83 -20.51
C ALA A 287 2.78 -6.59 -20.53
N TRP A 288 2.68 -5.77 -21.57
CA TRP A 288 3.42 -4.51 -21.64
C TRP A 288 3.03 -3.56 -20.51
N TRP A 289 1.74 -3.40 -20.23
CA TRP A 289 1.27 -2.51 -19.16
C TRP A 289 1.77 -2.94 -17.78
N ARG A 290 1.80 -4.26 -17.54
CA ARG A 290 2.37 -4.86 -16.32
C ARG A 290 3.85 -4.56 -16.17
N ASP A 291 4.63 -4.58 -17.25
CA ASP A 291 6.08 -4.36 -17.19
C ASP A 291 6.48 -2.92 -17.58
N ASN A 292 5.50 -2.02 -17.79
CA ASN A 292 5.62 -0.74 -18.50
C ASN A 292 6.97 -0.05 -18.23
N PRO A 293 7.89 -0.02 -19.21
CA PRO A 293 9.22 0.56 -19.02
C PRO A 293 9.19 2.09 -18.96
N LEU A 294 8.11 2.73 -19.42
CA LEU A 294 7.90 4.17 -19.27
C LEU A 294 7.38 4.54 -17.87
N ARG A 295 7.03 3.57 -17.03
CA ARG A 295 6.37 3.84 -15.73
C ARG A 295 7.18 4.75 -14.82
N ALA A 296 8.51 4.57 -14.81
CA ALA A 296 9.43 5.45 -14.11
C ALA A 296 9.33 6.93 -14.56
N ARG A 297 8.86 7.18 -15.77
CA ARG A 297 8.71 8.53 -16.31
C ARG A 297 7.29 9.06 -16.15
N THR A 298 6.30 8.20 -16.38
CA THR A 298 4.89 8.55 -16.23
C THR A 298 4.59 8.90 -14.77
N GLU A 299 5.10 8.12 -13.82
CA GLU A 299 4.98 8.43 -12.39
C GLU A 299 5.93 9.55 -11.92
N SER A 300 6.52 10.27 -12.89
CA SER A 300 7.44 11.39 -12.72
C SER A 300 8.56 11.03 -11.74
N LEU A 301 9.22 9.86 -11.85
CA LEU A 301 10.33 9.53 -10.94
C LEU A 301 11.51 10.53 -11.06
N ALA A 302 11.49 11.37 -12.09
CA ALA A 302 12.38 12.52 -12.20
C ALA A 302 12.05 13.58 -11.13
N TRP A 303 13.10 14.16 -10.56
CA TRP A 303 12.99 15.31 -9.67
C TRP A 303 13.66 16.52 -10.34
N PRO A 304 12.98 17.14 -11.32
CA PRO A 304 13.59 18.12 -12.22
C PRO A 304 14.00 19.38 -11.47
N GLY A 305 15.21 19.86 -11.75
CA GLY A 305 15.73 21.13 -11.21
C GLY A 305 16.22 21.09 -9.76
N ASP A 306 16.21 19.93 -9.10
CA ASP A 306 16.73 19.78 -7.74
C ASP A 306 18.13 19.16 -7.74
N PRO A 307 19.17 19.89 -7.28
CA PRO A 307 20.55 19.44 -7.34
C PRO A 307 20.93 18.42 -6.25
N ARG A 308 20.03 18.13 -5.30
CA ARG A 308 20.34 17.27 -4.15
C ARG A 308 20.56 15.81 -4.58
N PRO A 309 21.52 15.09 -3.97
CA PRO A 309 21.72 13.67 -4.25
C PRO A 309 20.49 12.84 -3.89
N ALA A 310 20.18 11.81 -4.70
CA ALA A 310 19.03 10.93 -4.48
C ALA A 310 19.43 9.63 -3.76
N VAL A 311 18.57 9.19 -2.84
CA VAL A 311 18.71 7.96 -2.04
C VAL A 311 17.42 7.16 -2.13
N ILE A 312 17.52 5.86 -2.44
CA ILE A 312 16.40 4.91 -2.36
C ILE A 312 16.46 4.14 -1.05
N HIS A 313 15.37 4.11 -0.32
CA HIS A 313 15.13 3.29 0.86
C HIS A 313 14.22 2.11 0.51
N VAL A 314 14.65 0.89 0.79
CA VAL A 314 13.88 -0.34 0.52
C VAL A 314 13.33 -0.91 1.82
N LEU A 315 11.99 -0.96 1.95
CA LEU A 315 11.23 -1.50 3.09
C LEU A 315 10.34 -2.68 2.68
N HIS A 316 9.85 -3.42 3.66
CA HIS A 316 9.07 -4.65 3.43
C HIS A 316 7.55 -4.45 3.31
N ARG A 317 7.00 -3.30 3.72
CA ARG A 317 5.57 -2.94 3.57
C ARG A 317 5.31 -1.46 3.91
N GLN A 318 4.09 -1.00 3.61
CA GLN A 318 3.67 0.40 3.75
C GLN A 318 3.56 0.88 5.21
N TYR A 319 2.75 0.18 6.01
CA TYR A 319 2.42 0.56 7.38
C TYR A 319 2.28 -0.69 8.26
N HIS A 320 3.17 -0.81 9.22
CA HIS A 320 2.96 -1.58 10.43
C HIS A 320 3.44 -0.72 11.61
N VAL A 321 2.91 -0.96 12.81
CA VAL A 321 3.30 -0.26 14.05
C VAL A 321 4.69 -0.73 14.56
N GLY A 322 5.53 -1.26 13.66
CA GLY A 322 6.85 -1.80 13.95
C GLY A 322 7.93 -0.72 14.10
N GLY A 323 9.02 -1.06 14.78
CA GLY A 323 10.14 -0.14 14.98
C GLY A 323 10.87 0.23 13.68
N THR A 324 11.02 -0.72 12.75
CA THR A 324 11.79 -0.56 11.50
C THR A 324 11.20 0.50 10.59
N GLU A 325 9.90 0.44 10.29
CA GLU A 325 9.21 1.38 9.41
C GLU A 325 9.18 2.77 10.02
N ARG A 326 8.93 2.86 11.33
CA ARG A 326 8.90 4.12 12.07
C ARG A 326 10.25 4.83 12.03
N VAL A 327 11.32 4.15 12.43
CA VAL A 327 12.68 4.69 12.41
C VAL A 327 13.06 5.15 11.01
N THR A 328 12.80 4.31 10.01
CA THR A 328 13.16 4.60 8.61
C THR A 328 12.45 5.87 8.11
N ARG A 329 11.15 6.00 8.37
CA ARG A 329 10.37 7.17 7.93
C ARG A 329 10.78 8.45 8.68
N SER A 330 11.07 8.36 9.98
CA SER A 330 11.58 9.50 10.74
C SER A 330 12.93 9.98 10.21
N LEU A 331 13.86 9.05 9.91
CA LEU A 331 15.14 9.38 9.31
C LEU A 331 14.99 10.00 7.92
N ILE A 332 14.12 9.44 7.08
CA ILE A 332 13.81 9.99 5.74
C ILE A 332 13.36 11.44 5.86
N ARG A 333 12.39 11.74 6.75
CA ARG A 333 11.85 13.09 6.95
C ARG A 333 12.91 14.09 7.38
N GLU A 334 13.76 13.73 8.34
CA GLU A 334 14.85 14.62 8.81
C GLU A 334 15.89 14.86 7.72
N LEU A 335 16.17 13.86 6.87
CA LEU A 335 17.16 13.95 5.80
C LEU A 335 16.62 14.55 4.49
N SER A 336 15.32 14.80 4.42
CA SER A 336 14.66 15.29 3.22
C SER A 336 15.05 16.71 2.84
N SER A 337 15.74 17.49 3.69
CA SER A 337 16.32 18.79 3.31
C SER A 337 17.57 18.63 2.44
N ASP A 338 18.36 17.59 2.71
CA ASP A 338 19.71 17.43 2.16
C ASP A 338 19.75 16.44 1.00
N TYR A 339 18.79 15.50 0.96
CA TYR A 339 18.73 14.41 -0.01
C TYR A 339 17.34 14.32 -0.64
N ARG A 340 17.27 13.94 -1.92
CA ARG A 340 16.03 13.50 -2.56
C ARG A 340 15.75 12.07 -2.09
N GLN A 341 14.68 11.89 -1.33
CA GLN A 341 14.39 10.61 -0.69
C GLN A 341 13.29 9.84 -1.42
N TRP A 342 13.59 8.59 -1.76
CA TRP A 342 12.64 7.62 -2.33
C TRP A 342 12.42 6.50 -1.34
N LEU A 343 11.18 6.20 -0.99
CA LEU A 343 10.84 5.04 -0.18
C LEU A 343 10.09 4.02 -1.03
N VAL A 344 10.59 2.79 -1.09
CA VAL A 344 10.05 1.72 -1.93
C VAL A 344 9.67 0.51 -1.08
N TYR A 345 8.46 -0.03 -1.26
CA TYR A 345 8.00 -1.22 -0.54
C TYR A 345 6.91 -2.00 -1.30
N PRO A 346 6.75 -3.32 -1.06
CA PRO A 346 5.62 -4.10 -1.57
C PRO A 346 4.31 -3.77 -0.84
N GLY A 347 3.17 -3.74 -1.55
CA GLY A 347 1.84 -3.48 -0.99
C GLY A 347 0.70 -3.80 -1.96
N ASP A 348 -0.55 -3.50 -1.58
CA ASP A 348 -1.73 -3.70 -2.44
C ASP A 348 -2.09 -2.40 -3.18
N THR A 349 -1.81 -2.34 -4.48
CA THR A 349 -2.12 -1.16 -5.30
C THR A 349 -3.60 -1.12 -5.68
N GLU A 350 -4.08 0.06 -6.11
CA GLU A 350 -5.50 0.31 -6.36
C GLU A 350 -6.12 -0.46 -7.55
N GLY A 351 -5.33 -1.19 -8.35
CA GLY A 351 -5.85 -2.01 -9.45
C GLY A 351 -4.95 -3.16 -9.91
N PRO A 352 -5.51 -4.20 -10.56
CA PRO A 352 -4.78 -5.40 -10.99
C PRO A 352 -3.64 -5.11 -11.96
N ALA A 353 -3.79 -4.10 -12.81
CA ALA A 353 -2.86 -3.80 -13.89
C ALA A 353 -1.68 -2.92 -13.44
N CYS A 354 -1.75 -2.32 -12.24
CA CYS A 354 -0.73 -1.40 -11.74
C CYS A 354 0.33 -2.18 -10.96
N ASP A 355 1.56 -2.30 -11.49
CA ASP A 355 2.66 -2.97 -10.81
C ASP A 355 3.42 -2.07 -9.84
N LEU A 356 3.48 -0.75 -10.08
CA LEU A 356 4.07 0.24 -9.16
C LEU A 356 3.11 1.41 -8.99
N GLU A 357 2.99 1.97 -7.79
CA GLU A 357 2.09 3.09 -7.50
C GLU A 357 2.79 4.16 -6.67
N LEU A 358 2.74 5.42 -7.12
CA LEU A 358 3.20 6.58 -6.34
C LEU A 358 2.12 6.97 -5.31
N ARG A 359 2.38 6.74 -4.02
CA ARG A 359 1.40 6.90 -2.93
C ARG A 359 1.42 8.26 -2.25
N ALA A 360 2.56 8.94 -2.21
CA ALA A 360 2.70 10.23 -1.53
C ALA A 360 3.74 11.13 -2.20
N GLN A 361 3.42 12.42 -2.28
CA GLN A 361 4.32 13.51 -2.65
C GLN A 361 4.46 14.45 -1.46
N GLY A 362 5.36 14.11 -0.53
CA GLY A 362 5.71 14.94 0.63
C GLY A 362 7.17 15.42 0.53
N PRO A 363 7.89 15.62 1.65
CA PRO A 363 9.34 15.91 1.61
C PRO A 363 10.17 14.74 1.04
N HIS A 364 9.54 13.57 0.84
CA HIS A 364 10.04 12.39 0.16
C HIS A 364 8.94 11.80 -0.73
N ARG A 365 9.30 10.87 -1.62
CA ARG A 365 8.37 10.16 -2.52
C ARG A 365 8.22 8.70 -2.14
N GLU A 366 6.99 8.19 -2.12
CA GLU A 366 6.70 6.80 -1.75
C GLU A 366 6.20 5.99 -2.94
N LEU A 367 6.90 4.91 -3.26
CA LEU A 367 6.60 3.99 -4.34
C LEU A 367 6.20 2.63 -3.79
N MET A 368 4.99 2.19 -4.12
CA MET A 368 4.46 0.92 -3.69
C MET A 368 4.44 -0.08 -4.84
N LEU A 369 5.23 -1.15 -4.70
CA LEU A 369 5.26 -2.27 -5.65
C LEU A 369 4.08 -3.20 -5.36
N ASN A 370 3.28 -3.53 -6.36
CA ASN A 370 2.12 -4.38 -6.19
C ASN A 370 2.54 -5.83 -5.89
N ARG A 371 2.28 -6.25 -4.64
CA ARG A 371 2.66 -7.57 -4.14
C ARG A 371 1.96 -8.71 -4.89
N ARG A 372 0.87 -8.48 -5.64
CA ARG A 372 0.18 -9.50 -6.43
C ARG A 372 1.05 -10.11 -7.53
N TRP A 373 2.08 -9.38 -7.95
CA TRP A 373 3.07 -9.82 -8.93
C TRP A 373 4.30 -10.47 -8.30
N ILE A 374 4.44 -10.37 -6.97
CA ILE A 374 5.43 -11.07 -6.18
C ILE A 374 4.76 -12.33 -5.63
N ARG A 375 4.84 -13.42 -6.41
CA ARG A 375 4.15 -14.68 -6.11
C ARG A 375 5.14 -15.72 -5.60
N PRO A 376 5.43 -15.77 -4.30
CA PRO A 376 6.35 -16.76 -3.77
C PRO A 376 5.83 -18.18 -3.97
N ALA A 377 6.73 -19.05 -4.42
CA ALA A 377 6.58 -20.49 -4.43
C ALA A 377 6.84 -21.07 -3.03
N THR A 378 7.82 -20.53 -2.31
CA THR A 378 8.22 -20.99 -0.97
C THR A 378 7.71 -20.03 0.09
N ARG A 379 7.15 -20.56 1.19
CA ARG A 379 6.72 -19.75 2.33
C ARG A 379 7.21 -20.31 3.66
N ILE A 380 7.57 -19.41 4.58
CA ILE A 380 7.96 -19.73 5.95
C ILE A 380 7.19 -18.79 6.88
N GLY A 381 6.41 -19.36 7.80
CA GLY A 381 5.54 -18.57 8.70
C GLY A 381 4.54 -17.69 7.96
N GLY A 382 4.01 -18.15 6.81
CA GLY A 382 3.09 -17.38 5.97
C GLY A 382 3.76 -16.33 5.07
N HIS A 383 5.05 -16.05 5.25
CA HIS A 383 5.79 -15.07 4.45
C HIS A 383 6.50 -15.72 3.26
N GLY A 384 6.61 -14.99 2.15
CA GLY A 384 7.43 -15.42 1.01
C GLY A 384 8.90 -15.54 1.38
N ALA A 385 9.54 -16.60 0.89
CA ALA A 385 10.91 -16.96 1.21
C ALA A 385 11.73 -17.34 -0.05
N ASP A 386 11.28 -16.95 -1.23
CA ASP A 386 12.02 -17.22 -2.46
C ASP A 386 13.29 -16.37 -2.55
N PHE A 387 14.28 -16.89 -3.27
CA PHE A 387 15.59 -16.24 -3.42
C PHE A 387 15.66 -15.27 -4.60
N SER A 388 14.73 -15.37 -5.54
CA SER A 388 14.67 -14.51 -6.72
C SER A 388 13.22 -14.28 -7.13
N CYS A 389 12.90 -13.05 -7.50
CA CYS A 389 11.62 -12.66 -8.04
C CYS A 389 11.87 -11.69 -9.20
N ALA A 390 11.78 -12.21 -10.42
CA ALA A 390 12.09 -11.44 -11.62
C ALA A 390 11.25 -10.15 -11.72
N HIS A 391 10.01 -10.15 -11.21
CA HIS A 391 9.20 -8.94 -11.20
C HIS A 391 9.75 -7.87 -10.25
N ALA A 392 10.06 -8.25 -9.01
CA ALA A 392 10.63 -7.33 -8.01
C ALA A 392 12.00 -6.79 -8.43
N GLU A 393 12.82 -7.66 -9.02
CA GLU A 393 14.14 -7.34 -9.56
C GLU A 393 14.08 -6.31 -10.70
N ARG A 394 13.20 -6.54 -11.69
CA ARG A 394 12.96 -5.58 -12.78
C ARG A 394 12.38 -4.27 -12.29
N ALA A 395 11.46 -4.31 -11.33
CA ALA A 395 10.88 -3.09 -10.77
C ALA A 395 11.93 -2.24 -10.06
N LEU A 396 12.77 -2.83 -9.19
CA LEU A 396 13.83 -2.11 -8.52
C LEU A 396 14.84 -1.51 -9.52
N ALA A 397 15.23 -2.27 -10.55
CA ALA A 397 16.13 -1.78 -11.60
C ALA A 397 15.56 -0.55 -12.33
N ARG A 398 14.25 -0.57 -12.67
CA ARG A 398 13.55 0.59 -13.26
C ARG A 398 13.52 1.79 -12.33
N ILE A 399 13.27 1.58 -11.03
CA ILE A 399 13.23 2.66 -10.03
C ILE A 399 14.60 3.30 -9.84
N ILE A 400 15.66 2.49 -9.76
CA ILE A 400 17.04 2.98 -9.64
C ILE A 400 17.39 3.88 -10.83
N ARG A 401 17.11 3.43 -12.06
CA ARG A 401 17.38 4.23 -13.25
C ARG A 401 16.50 5.48 -13.35
N GLY A 402 15.24 5.40 -12.91
CA GLY A 402 14.30 6.53 -12.96
C GLY A 402 14.52 7.62 -11.91
N SER A 403 15.12 7.28 -10.77
CA SER A 403 15.27 8.18 -9.61
C SER A 403 16.60 8.93 -9.55
N GLU A 404 17.56 8.58 -10.42
CA GLU A 404 18.94 9.07 -10.40
C GLU A 404 19.66 8.81 -9.06
N ALA A 405 19.20 7.81 -8.30
CA ALA A 405 19.75 7.51 -7.00
C ALA A 405 21.18 6.98 -7.11
N ARG A 406 22.07 7.52 -6.26
CA ARG A 406 23.45 7.03 -6.15
C ARG A 406 23.64 6.10 -4.94
N ILE A 407 22.67 6.05 -4.05
CA ILE A 407 22.65 5.16 -2.88
C ILE A 407 21.32 4.41 -2.86
N VAL A 408 21.40 3.09 -2.63
CA VAL A 408 20.26 2.24 -2.27
C VAL A 408 20.49 1.69 -0.86
N HIS A 409 19.62 2.06 0.07
CA HIS A 409 19.62 1.69 1.47
C HIS A 409 18.53 0.65 1.75
N PHE A 410 18.93 -0.60 1.94
CA PHE A 410 18.04 -1.70 2.30
C PHE A 410 17.81 -1.75 3.80
N HIS A 411 16.55 -1.63 4.22
CA HIS A 411 16.15 -1.78 5.63
C HIS A 411 15.59 -3.17 5.89
N HIS A 412 14.82 -3.74 4.95
CA HIS A 412 14.27 -5.08 5.11
C HIS A 412 13.80 -5.63 3.75
N LEU A 413 13.96 -6.94 3.52
CA LEU A 413 13.63 -7.60 2.24
C LEU A 413 12.48 -8.62 2.32
N LEU A 414 11.81 -8.76 3.46
CA LEU A 414 10.59 -9.55 3.54
C LEU A 414 9.55 -9.04 2.52
N HIS A 415 8.80 -9.96 1.89
CA HIS A 415 7.86 -9.68 0.78
C HIS A 415 8.45 -9.22 -0.54
N TRP A 416 9.78 -9.10 -0.67
CA TRP A 416 10.42 -8.87 -1.96
C TRP A 416 10.69 -10.16 -2.73
N ASP A 417 10.77 -11.29 -2.02
CA ASP A 417 11.02 -12.63 -2.59
C ASP A 417 12.26 -12.68 -3.50
N SER A 418 13.24 -11.82 -3.22
CA SER A 418 14.50 -11.73 -3.93
C SER A 418 15.62 -11.28 -2.99
N LEU A 419 16.71 -12.05 -2.95
CA LEU A 419 17.94 -11.71 -2.23
C LEU A 419 19.01 -11.09 -3.14
N VAL A 420 18.74 -10.96 -4.44
CA VAL A 420 19.71 -10.44 -5.43
C VAL A 420 19.60 -8.92 -5.67
N LEU A 421 18.71 -8.25 -4.94
CA LEU A 421 18.40 -6.83 -5.13
C LEU A 421 19.61 -5.90 -4.85
N ALA A 422 20.44 -6.24 -3.87
CA ALA A 422 21.68 -5.51 -3.58
C ALA A 422 22.67 -5.58 -4.76
N ARG A 423 22.84 -6.77 -5.35
CA ARG A 423 23.68 -6.97 -6.54
C ARG A 423 23.20 -6.13 -7.71
N ILE A 424 21.89 -6.08 -7.93
CA ILE A 424 21.27 -5.26 -8.99
C ILE A 424 21.60 -3.79 -8.76
N ALA A 425 21.44 -3.27 -7.54
CA ALA A 425 21.81 -1.89 -7.23
C ALA A 425 23.28 -1.59 -7.50
N ARG A 426 24.18 -2.49 -7.09
CA ARG A 426 25.63 -2.34 -7.33
C ARG A 426 25.98 -2.35 -8.82
N ARG A 427 25.34 -3.23 -9.61
CA ARG A 427 25.55 -3.27 -11.08
C ARG A 427 25.05 -2.03 -11.79
N LEU A 428 24.04 -1.36 -11.25
CA LEU A 428 23.53 -0.10 -11.76
C LEU A 428 24.33 1.11 -11.26
N GLY A 429 25.50 0.90 -10.65
CA GLY A 429 26.41 1.96 -10.21
C GLY A 429 26.05 2.61 -8.88
N CYS A 430 25.06 2.09 -8.14
CA CYS A 430 24.69 2.60 -6.83
C CYS A 430 25.59 2.04 -5.73
N ARG A 431 25.83 2.87 -4.71
CA ARG A 431 26.30 2.42 -3.40
C ARG A 431 25.21 1.65 -2.67
N VAL A 432 25.57 0.60 -1.96
CA VAL A 432 24.65 -0.28 -1.25
C VAL A 432 24.88 -0.14 0.25
N LEU A 433 23.83 0.23 0.98
CA LEU A 433 23.81 0.28 2.44
C LEU A 433 22.74 -0.69 2.96
N ILE A 434 23.03 -1.42 4.04
CA ILE A 434 22.04 -2.33 4.63
C ILE A 434 21.92 -2.06 6.14
N SER A 435 20.71 -1.78 6.61
CA SER A 435 20.41 -1.71 8.04
C SER A 435 19.85 -3.05 8.54
N VAL A 436 20.49 -3.63 9.56
CA VAL A 436 20.10 -4.89 10.19
C VAL A 436 19.34 -4.59 11.47
N HIS A 437 18.02 -4.39 11.35
CA HIS A 437 17.14 -4.00 12.47
C HIS A 437 16.79 -5.16 13.42
N ASP A 438 16.78 -6.39 12.90
CA ASP A 438 16.36 -7.60 13.60
C ASP A 438 17.14 -8.84 13.12
N PHE A 439 16.68 -10.05 13.49
CA PHE A 439 17.36 -11.29 13.16
C PHE A 439 16.96 -11.91 11.81
N TRP A 440 16.21 -11.21 10.95
CA TRP A 440 15.78 -11.73 9.65
C TRP A 440 16.97 -12.20 8.81
N PHE A 441 18.06 -11.44 8.80
CA PHE A 441 19.26 -11.81 8.04
C PHE A 441 20.02 -13.01 8.64
N ASN A 442 19.78 -13.37 9.91
CA ASN A 442 20.57 -14.38 10.62
C ASN A 442 19.80 -15.67 10.88
N CYS A 443 18.51 -15.73 10.58
CA CYS A 443 17.67 -16.87 10.90
C CYS A 443 16.84 -17.32 9.69
N PRO A 444 16.91 -18.61 9.29
CA PRO A 444 16.08 -19.15 8.21
C PRO A 444 14.57 -19.04 8.45
N ILE A 445 14.14 -18.98 9.71
CA ILE A 445 12.74 -18.77 10.11
C ILE A 445 12.47 -17.33 10.60
N HIS A 446 13.40 -16.41 10.31
CA HIS A 446 13.31 -14.95 10.48
C HIS A 446 13.41 -14.39 11.90
N ASN A 447 13.10 -15.14 12.96
CA ASN A 447 12.88 -14.56 14.30
C ASN A 447 13.85 -15.05 15.41
N GLN A 448 14.76 -16.01 15.13
CA GLN A 448 15.61 -16.65 16.15
C GLN A 448 14.85 -17.21 17.36
N LEU A 449 13.61 -17.65 17.15
CA LEU A 449 12.84 -18.39 18.14
C LEU A 449 12.80 -19.84 17.72
N GLU A 450 13.13 -20.74 18.64
CA GLU A 450 12.97 -22.17 18.37
C GLU A 450 11.49 -22.47 18.11
N HIS A 451 11.16 -23.08 16.96
CA HIS A 451 9.78 -23.28 16.53
C HIS A 451 8.92 -24.04 17.55
N HIS A 452 9.50 -25.06 18.20
CA HIS A 452 8.80 -25.97 19.10
C HIS A 452 8.69 -25.46 20.55
N THR A 453 9.69 -24.74 21.05
CA THR A 453 9.70 -24.22 22.42
C THR A 453 9.26 -22.76 22.53
N GLY A 454 9.30 -22.00 21.43
CA GLY A 454 9.13 -20.54 21.44
C GLY A 454 10.25 -19.80 22.17
N GLN A 455 11.30 -20.48 22.63
CA GLN A 455 12.40 -19.87 23.37
C GLN A 455 13.41 -19.23 22.41
N PRO A 456 14.14 -18.18 22.85
CA PRO A 456 15.22 -17.62 22.05
C PRO A 456 16.30 -18.65 21.76
N CYS A 457 16.67 -18.78 20.49
CA CYS A 457 17.76 -19.64 20.05
C CYS A 457 19.12 -19.15 20.59
N GLY A 458 19.32 -17.83 20.67
CA GLY A 458 20.54 -17.20 21.19
C GLY A 458 21.81 -17.37 20.33
N ARG A 459 21.81 -18.32 19.38
CA ARG A 459 23.01 -18.69 18.63
C ARG A 459 23.22 -17.81 17.39
N PRO A 460 24.46 -17.36 17.13
CA PRO A 460 24.83 -16.86 15.81
C PRO A 460 24.82 -18.02 14.82
N VAL A 461 23.99 -17.95 13.79
CA VAL A 461 23.89 -18.99 12.76
C VAL A 461 24.98 -18.74 11.72
N LEU A 462 26.17 -19.28 11.94
CA LEU A 462 27.27 -19.27 10.96
C LEU A 462 26.98 -20.22 9.80
N GLN A 463 26.60 -21.46 10.15
CA GLN A 463 26.11 -22.46 9.22
C GLN A 463 24.85 -23.10 9.81
N PRO A 464 23.80 -23.30 9.00
CA PRO A 464 22.63 -24.05 9.44
C PRO A 464 22.98 -25.46 9.89
N ASP A 465 22.40 -25.85 11.02
CA ASP A 465 22.58 -27.13 11.70
C ASP A 465 21.25 -27.86 11.90
N ASP A 466 21.28 -29.01 12.57
CA ASP A 466 20.09 -29.83 12.82
C ASP A 466 18.99 -29.09 13.58
N ARG A 467 19.35 -28.16 14.49
CA ARG A 467 18.38 -27.31 15.16
C ARG A 467 17.68 -26.34 14.21
N CYS A 468 18.39 -25.79 13.23
CA CYS A 468 17.77 -24.97 12.19
C CYS A 468 16.84 -25.81 11.30
N ARG A 469 17.24 -27.05 11.01
CA ARG A 469 16.42 -28.03 10.30
C ARG A 469 15.13 -28.35 11.05
N ASP A 470 15.21 -28.58 12.36
CA ASP A 470 14.06 -28.84 13.22
C ASP A 470 13.10 -27.65 13.27
N CYS A 471 13.64 -26.43 13.35
CA CYS A 471 12.83 -25.22 13.27
C CYS A 471 12.09 -25.10 11.94
N LEU A 472 12.76 -25.45 10.83
CA LEU A 472 12.18 -25.43 9.48
C LEU A 472 11.20 -26.59 9.22
N ALA A 473 11.34 -27.71 9.94
CA ALA A 473 10.44 -28.86 9.84
C ALA A 473 9.02 -28.55 10.33
N GLY A 474 8.88 -27.53 11.19
CA GLY A 474 7.59 -26.99 11.63
C GLY A 474 6.86 -26.12 10.60
N TYR A 475 7.44 -25.94 9.41
CA TYR A 475 6.85 -25.15 8.33
C TYR A 475 6.67 -26.01 7.07
N GLU A 476 5.84 -25.53 6.14
CA GLU A 476 5.47 -26.21 4.89
C GLU A 476 6.61 -26.24 3.84
N LEU A 477 7.75 -26.82 4.21
CA LEU A 477 8.83 -27.17 3.30
C LEU A 477 8.76 -28.65 2.96
N GLN A 478 9.11 -29.02 1.71
CA GLN A 478 9.19 -30.42 1.32
C GLN A 478 10.13 -31.18 2.26
N ALA A 479 9.66 -32.32 2.77
CA ALA A 479 10.46 -33.15 3.66
C ALA A 479 11.83 -33.48 3.02
N GLY A 480 12.91 -33.14 3.74
CA GLY A 480 14.29 -33.36 3.31
C GLY A 480 14.95 -32.18 2.58
N THR A 481 14.25 -31.06 2.35
CA THR A 481 14.83 -29.86 1.70
C THR A 481 15.23 -28.75 2.67
N GLN A 482 14.94 -28.91 3.97
CA GLN A 482 15.18 -27.91 5.02
C GLN A 482 16.65 -27.45 5.06
N ASP A 483 17.60 -28.39 5.05
CA ASP A 483 19.03 -28.06 5.08
C ASP A 483 19.47 -27.28 3.83
N VAL A 484 18.99 -27.72 2.66
CA VAL A 484 19.35 -27.10 1.38
C VAL A 484 18.84 -25.67 1.34
N PHE A 485 17.58 -25.45 1.74
CA PHE A 485 17.00 -24.12 1.86
C PHE A 485 17.81 -23.23 2.82
N ALA A 486 18.08 -23.72 4.03
CA ALA A 486 18.79 -22.96 5.04
C ALA A 486 20.20 -22.57 4.59
N ARG A 487 20.96 -23.51 3.99
CA ARG A 487 22.31 -23.26 3.49
C ARG A 487 22.30 -22.28 2.34
N ALA A 488 21.40 -22.46 1.35
CA ALA A 488 21.27 -21.56 0.22
C ALA A 488 20.95 -20.13 0.67
N ARG A 489 20.00 -19.96 1.59
CA ARG A 489 19.64 -18.66 2.17
C ARG A 489 20.84 -17.99 2.85
N GLN A 490 21.57 -18.75 3.67
CA GLN A 490 22.76 -18.24 4.39
C GLN A 490 23.84 -17.78 3.41
N THR A 491 24.13 -18.58 2.37
CA THR A 491 25.11 -18.26 1.33
C THR A 491 24.71 -16.98 0.58
N LEU A 492 23.44 -16.82 0.23
CA LEU A 492 22.94 -15.65 -0.48
C LEU A 492 23.00 -14.37 0.36
N ILE A 493 22.65 -14.45 1.65
CA ILE A 493 22.75 -13.30 2.56
C ILE A 493 24.22 -12.90 2.78
N ARG A 494 25.12 -13.89 2.94
CA ARG A 494 26.56 -13.64 3.03
C ARG A 494 27.07 -12.91 1.78
N ALA A 495 26.68 -13.35 0.59
CA ALA A 495 27.04 -12.68 -0.67
C ALA A 495 26.51 -11.24 -0.74
N MET A 496 25.26 -11.02 -0.35
CA MET A 496 24.64 -9.69 -0.28
C MET A 496 25.40 -8.75 0.68
N PHE A 497 25.89 -9.24 1.83
CA PHE A 497 26.71 -8.43 2.73
C PHE A 497 28.06 -8.06 2.13
N HIS A 498 28.72 -8.96 1.41
CA HIS A 498 29.95 -8.65 0.67
C HIS A 498 29.76 -7.63 -0.46
N GLU A 499 28.53 -7.47 -0.96
CA GLU A 499 28.19 -6.46 -1.96
C GLU A 499 27.87 -5.08 -1.37
N SER A 500 27.65 -5.01 -0.06
CA SER A 500 27.35 -3.75 0.62
C SER A 500 28.61 -2.92 0.85
N ASP A 501 28.47 -1.61 0.78
CA ASP A 501 29.54 -0.66 1.13
C ASP A 501 29.54 -0.31 2.63
N ALA A 502 28.41 -0.54 3.32
CA ALA A 502 28.30 -0.45 4.78
C ALA A 502 27.10 -1.24 5.32
N LEU A 503 27.24 -1.75 6.55
CA LEU A 503 26.20 -2.41 7.33
C LEU A 503 25.93 -1.60 8.61
N LEU A 504 24.69 -1.15 8.79
CA LEU A 504 24.26 -0.44 10.00
C LEU A 504 23.57 -1.41 10.95
N VAL A 505 24.06 -1.49 12.18
CA VAL A 505 23.48 -2.34 13.24
C VAL A 505 23.10 -1.47 14.44
N PRO A 506 21.97 -1.72 15.12
CA PRO A 506 21.47 -0.80 16.14
C PRO A 506 22.24 -0.85 17.46
N SER A 507 22.98 -1.94 17.73
CA SER A 507 23.67 -2.18 19.00
C SER A 507 24.96 -2.97 18.80
N ARG A 508 25.85 -2.95 19.81
CA ARG A 508 27.07 -3.78 19.80
C ARG A 508 26.69 -5.26 19.92
N PHE A 509 25.63 -5.60 20.64
CA PHE A 509 25.06 -6.94 20.68
C PHE A 509 24.78 -7.50 19.27
N ILE A 510 24.09 -6.72 18.41
CA ILE A 510 23.85 -7.15 17.03
C ILE A 510 25.15 -7.20 16.24
N ARG A 511 26.04 -6.20 16.37
CA ARG A 511 27.37 -6.23 15.73
C ARG A 511 28.13 -7.52 16.04
N ASP A 512 28.21 -7.89 17.31
CA ASP A 512 28.99 -9.04 17.78
C ASP A 512 28.34 -10.35 17.31
N LYS A 513 27.01 -10.42 17.31
CA LYS A 513 26.26 -11.55 16.75
C LYS A 513 26.43 -11.66 15.23
N MET A 514 26.48 -10.53 14.51
CA MET A 514 26.79 -10.50 13.07
C MET A 514 28.22 -10.95 12.79
N LYS A 515 29.21 -10.48 13.57
CA LYS A 515 30.60 -10.93 13.46
C LYS A 515 30.77 -12.42 13.74
N ALA A 516 30.03 -12.96 14.71
CA ALA A 516 30.05 -14.38 14.97
C ALA A 516 29.38 -15.21 13.86
N ALA A 517 28.31 -14.69 13.23
CA ALA A 517 27.61 -15.36 12.13
C ALA A 517 28.32 -15.21 10.78
N TYR A 518 29.12 -14.16 10.59
CA TYR A 518 29.83 -13.84 9.35
C TYR A 518 31.25 -13.32 9.65
N PRO A 519 32.16 -14.20 10.12
CA PRO A 519 33.49 -13.81 10.61
C PRO A 519 34.43 -13.29 9.53
N ASP A 520 34.09 -13.53 8.27
CA ASP A 520 34.83 -13.10 7.08
C ASP A 520 34.47 -11.68 6.61
N LEU A 521 33.45 -11.05 7.19
CA LEU A 521 33.12 -9.65 6.86
C LEU A 521 34.20 -8.70 7.42
N PRO A 522 34.64 -7.69 6.64
CA PRO A 522 35.58 -6.67 7.12
C PRO A 522 35.07 -5.95 8.38
N GLU A 523 35.97 -5.61 9.31
CA GLU A 523 35.60 -4.97 10.59
C GLU A 523 35.01 -3.57 10.39
N ASP A 524 35.59 -2.82 9.46
CA ASP A 524 35.18 -1.48 9.05
C ASP A 524 33.86 -1.46 8.28
N LEU A 525 33.35 -2.60 7.81
CA LEU A 525 32.05 -2.68 7.13
C LEU A 525 30.85 -2.51 8.10
N ILE A 526 30.99 -2.90 9.37
CA ILE A 526 29.87 -2.94 10.33
C ILE A 526 29.91 -1.74 11.27
N HIS A 527 28.96 -0.83 11.14
CA HIS A 527 28.84 0.38 11.96
C HIS A 527 27.69 0.27 12.94
N VAL A 528 27.97 0.53 14.23
CA VAL A 528 26.91 0.64 15.23
C VAL A 528 26.22 1.99 15.07
N HIS A 529 24.95 1.98 14.67
CA HIS A 529 24.11 3.15 14.44
C HIS A 529 22.84 3.05 15.31
N PRO A 530 22.86 3.62 16.52
CA PRO A 530 21.72 3.58 17.44
C PRO A 530 20.48 4.28 16.85
N HIS A 531 19.30 3.70 17.08
CA HIS A 531 18.05 4.35 16.71
C HIS A 531 17.77 5.56 17.61
N GLY A 532 17.40 6.67 16.98
CA GLY A 532 16.95 7.87 17.68
C GLY A 532 15.48 7.83 18.07
N VAL A 533 15.11 8.55 19.12
CA VAL A 533 13.73 8.77 19.56
C VAL A 533 13.38 10.26 19.59
N ALA A 534 12.08 10.57 19.53
CA ALA A 534 11.62 11.94 19.71
C ALA A 534 11.92 12.39 21.15
N LEU A 535 12.43 13.61 21.31
CA LEU A 535 12.66 14.21 22.62
C LEU A 535 11.46 15.11 22.98
N PRO A 536 11.09 15.23 24.27
CA PRO A 536 10.02 16.13 24.71
C PRO A 536 10.32 17.60 24.34
N GLU A 537 9.31 18.32 23.83
CA GLU A 537 9.41 19.74 23.39
C GLU A 537 9.81 20.68 24.54
N SER A 538 9.27 20.41 25.73
CA SER A 538 9.72 20.95 27.01
C SER A 538 10.67 19.94 27.63
N GLY A 539 11.95 19.99 27.24
CA GLY A 539 12.98 19.30 28.01
C GLY A 539 12.87 19.70 29.49
N PRO A 540 13.25 18.83 30.45
CA PRO A 540 13.43 19.29 31.81
C PRO A 540 14.41 20.46 31.76
N SER A 541 13.93 21.65 32.10
CA SER A 541 14.74 22.85 32.06
C SER A 541 16.02 22.60 32.87
N PRO A 542 17.23 22.80 32.30
CA PRO A 542 18.48 22.71 33.06
C PRO A 542 18.53 23.69 34.24
N THR A 543 17.57 24.62 34.30
CA THR A 543 17.44 25.69 35.28
C THR A 543 16.36 25.47 36.34
N ALA A 544 15.68 24.31 36.38
CA ALA A 544 14.87 23.98 37.55
C ALA A 544 15.80 23.86 38.76
N THR A 545 15.67 24.78 39.72
CA THR A 545 16.49 24.78 40.93
C THR A 545 16.19 23.52 41.74
N ASN A 546 17.18 22.96 42.46
CA ASN A 546 16.95 21.83 43.36
C ASN A 546 15.72 22.04 44.26
N SER A 547 15.45 23.29 44.68
CA SER A 547 14.29 23.65 45.50
C SER A 547 12.91 23.49 44.82
N GLN A 548 12.81 23.58 43.49
CA GLN A 548 11.57 23.35 42.76
C GLN A 548 11.31 21.86 42.53
N LEU A 549 12.40 21.08 42.41
CA LEU A 549 12.35 19.62 42.33
C LEU A 549 12.02 19.02 43.70
N ASP A 550 12.60 19.53 44.78
CA ASP A 550 12.29 19.15 46.15
C ASP A 550 10.80 19.44 46.50
N ALA A 551 10.23 20.53 45.96
CA ALA A 551 8.82 20.89 46.16
C ALA A 551 7.85 19.98 45.38
N LEU A 552 8.24 19.49 44.19
CA LEU A 552 7.49 18.50 43.42
C LEU A 552 7.59 17.10 44.06
N GLU A 553 8.78 16.71 44.51
CA GLU A 553 9.00 15.45 45.24
C GLU A 553 8.23 15.42 46.57
N GLN A 554 8.15 16.55 47.30
CA GLN A 554 7.29 16.68 48.49
C GLN A 554 5.79 16.68 48.19
N ALA A 555 5.36 17.21 47.04
CA ALA A 555 3.95 17.18 46.61
C ALA A 555 3.50 15.79 46.11
N GLU A 556 4.45 14.95 45.65
CA GLU A 556 4.21 13.58 45.19
C GLU A 556 4.38 12.52 46.30
N SER A 557 4.91 12.89 47.46
CA SER A 557 5.07 12.02 48.62
C SER A 557 3.72 11.44 49.08
N GLY A 558 3.53 10.13 48.89
CA GLY A 558 2.34 9.38 49.32
C GLY A 558 1.38 8.98 48.19
N ARG A 559 1.63 9.35 46.93
CA ARG A 559 0.89 8.80 45.78
C ARG A 559 1.40 7.39 45.42
N PRO A 560 0.54 6.48 44.94
CA PRO A 560 1.00 5.19 44.47
C PRO A 560 1.95 5.35 43.27
N LEU A 561 3.03 4.57 43.25
CA LEU A 561 4.00 4.56 42.14
C LEU A 561 3.40 3.92 40.91
N ILE A 562 3.62 4.51 39.74
CA ILE A 562 3.03 4.05 38.48
C ILE A 562 4.10 3.32 37.66
N ILE A 563 3.88 2.03 37.42
CA ILE A 563 4.74 1.17 36.60
C ILE A 563 4.12 1.02 35.21
N GLY A 564 4.84 1.46 34.18
CA GLY A 564 4.41 1.37 32.79
C GLY A 564 4.94 0.11 32.11
N TYR A 565 4.08 -0.67 31.48
CA TYR A 565 4.47 -1.72 30.53
C TYR A 565 4.07 -1.33 29.12
N PHE A 566 4.96 -1.55 28.14
CA PHE A 566 4.76 -1.18 26.75
C PHE A 566 5.07 -2.38 25.84
N GLY A 567 4.05 -3.03 25.30
CA GLY A 567 4.24 -4.25 24.51
C GLY A 567 2.98 -4.74 23.81
N GLY A 568 3.15 -5.37 22.65
CA GLY A 568 2.05 -6.01 21.91
C GLY A 568 1.62 -7.35 22.52
N ASP A 569 0.71 -8.03 21.82
CA ASP A 569 0.08 -9.30 22.22
C ASP A 569 1.00 -10.54 22.18
N GLN A 570 2.29 -10.35 21.93
CA GLN A 570 3.26 -11.43 21.85
C GLN A 570 3.68 -11.87 23.26
N VAL A 571 3.49 -13.15 23.58
CA VAL A 571 3.95 -13.80 24.83
C VAL A 571 5.42 -13.48 25.13
N LEU A 572 6.24 -13.32 24.09
CA LEU A 572 7.67 -13.02 24.17
C LEU A 572 8.00 -11.68 24.82
N LYS A 573 7.04 -10.76 24.95
CA LYS A 573 7.24 -9.47 25.63
C LYS A 573 7.16 -9.56 27.16
N GLY A 574 6.87 -10.75 27.70
CA GLY A 574 6.91 -11.05 29.13
C GLY A 574 5.69 -10.57 29.90
N ALA A 575 4.53 -10.54 29.24
CA ALA A 575 3.30 -10.04 29.84
C ALA A 575 2.89 -10.84 31.09
N GLU A 576 3.21 -12.13 31.14
CA GLU A 576 2.98 -13.00 32.30
C GLU A 576 3.76 -12.57 33.54
N ILE A 577 4.99 -12.04 33.38
CA ILE A 577 5.75 -11.44 34.48
C ILE A 577 5.04 -10.18 34.99
N VAL A 578 4.55 -9.33 34.10
CA VAL A 578 3.80 -8.11 34.47
C VAL A 578 2.58 -8.47 35.32
N LEU A 579 1.82 -9.47 34.89
CA LEU A 579 0.62 -9.94 35.58
C LEU A 579 0.95 -10.54 36.95
N HIS A 580 2.00 -11.36 37.04
CA HIS A 580 2.45 -11.91 38.31
C HIS A 580 2.83 -10.81 39.30
N LEU A 581 3.59 -9.81 38.85
CA LEU A 581 3.98 -8.66 39.69
C LEU A 581 2.77 -7.86 40.15
N ALA A 582 1.81 -7.62 39.27
CA ALA A 582 0.57 -6.93 39.61
C ALA A 582 -0.21 -7.67 40.70
N GLN A 583 -0.35 -9.00 40.58
CA GLN A 583 -0.99 -9.86 41.58
C GLN A 583 -0.24 -9.84 42.91
N ALA A 584 1.08 -10.03 42.88
CA ALA A 584 1.93 -10.06 44.07
C ALA A 584 1.96 -8.72 44.84
N LEU A 585 1.73 -7.60 44.14
CA LEU A 585 1.79 -6.25 44.69
C LEU A 585 0.42 -5.57 44.77
N THR A 586 -0.68 -6.34 44.82
CA THR A 586 -2.06 -5.80 44.89
C THR A 586 -2.25 -4.87 46.09
N ASP A 587 -1.64 -5.20 47.24
CA ASP A 587 -1.76 -4.42 48.49
C ASP A 587 -0.64 -3.36 48.66
N ALA A 588 0.28 -3.27 47.70
CA ALA A 588 1.35 -2.27 47.72
C ALA A 588 0.85 -0.93 47.14
N PRO A 589 1.47 0.22 47.49
CA PRO A 589 1.14 1.51 46.90
C PRO A 589 1.72 1.64 45.48
N VAL A 590 1.34 0.74 44.58
CA VAL A 590 1.83 0.63 43.20
C VAL A 590 0.64 0.43 42.27
N ARG A 591 0.69 1.02 41.08
CA ARG A 591 -0.29 0.79 39.99
C ARG A 591 0.44 0.43 38.69
N PHE A 592 -0.08 -0.53 37.95
CA PHE A 592 0.46 -0.95 36.66
C PHE A 592 -0.37 -0.35 35.54
N ARG A 593 0.26 0.42 34.65
CA ARG A 593 -0.33 0.92 33.40
C ARG A 593 0.16 0.10 32.23
N ILE A 594 -0.77 -0.59 31.57
CA ILE A 594 -0.45 -1.52 30.48
C ILE A 594 -0.83 -0.86 29.15
N HIS A 595 0.19 -0.44 28.41
CA HIS A 595 0.09 0.18 27.09
C HIS A 595 0.36 -0.88 26.01
N GLY A 596 -0.72 -1.47 25.50
CA GLY A 596 -0.75 -2.51 24.48
C GLY A 596 -1.79 -3.58 24.81
N ARG A 597 -1.57 -4.82 24.37
CA ARG A 597 -2.47 -5.96 24.62
C ARG A 597 -1.71 -7.10 25.26
N ILE A 598 -2.37 -7.85 26.14
CA ILE A 598 -1.88 -9.11 26.70
C ILE A 598 -2.78 -10.23 26.19
N LYS A 599 -2.22 -11.21 25.46
CA LYS A 599 -2.97 -12.34 24.89
C LYS A 599 -3.31 -13.36 25.98
N GLY A 600 -4.52 -13.95 25.91
CA GLY A 600 -4.95 -15.03 26.80
C GLY A 600 -5.38 -14.59 28.20
N PHE A 601 -5.75 -13.31 28.37
CA PHE A 601 -6.13 -12.74 29.67
C PHE A 601 -7.56 -12.22 29.68
N ASP A 602 -8.28 -12.51 30.76
CA ASP A 602 -9.65 -12.07 31.03
C ASP A 602 -9.65 -10.68 31.71
N PRO A 603 -10.14 -9.61 31.04
CA PRO A 603 -10.18 -8.26 31.62
C PRO A 603 -10.91 -8.18 32.97
N ASP A 604 -11.88 -9.06 33.21
CA ASP A 604 -12.69 -9.08 34.44
C ASP A 604 -11.93 -9.68 35.63
N ARG A 605 -10.76 -10.29 35.40
CA ARG A 605 -9.90 -10.92 36.42
C ARG A 605 -8.62 -10.14 36.68
N LEU A 606 -8.54 -8.89 36.23
CA LEU A 606 -7.40 -8.02 36.50
C LEU A 606 -7.29 -7.71 38.00
N PRO A 607 -6.07 -7.73 38.57
CA PRO A 607 -5.82 -7.14 39.87
C PRO A 607 -6.27 -5.67 39.90
N THR A 608 -6.79 -5.22 41.04
CA THR A 608 -7.35 -3.85 41.21
C THR A 608 -6.32 -2.73 41.03
N ASN A 609 -5.03 -3.07 41.05
CA ASN A 609 -3.91 -2.16 40.80
C ASN A 609 -3.48 -2.11 39.31
N VAL A 610 -4.20 -2.77 38.39
CA VAL A 610 -3.89 -2.75 36.94
C VAL A 610 -4.85 -1.84 36.18
N GLU A 611 -4.29 -1.05 35.27
CA GLU A 611 -4.99 -0.16 34.37
C GLU A 611 -4.61 -0.48 32.91
N LEU A 612 -5.56 -1.02 32.15
CA LEU A 612 -5.38 -1.26 30.72
C LEU A 612 -5.58 0.05 29.94
N ARG A 613 -4.54 0.47 29.21
CA ARG A 613 -4.57 1.68 28.37
C ARG A 613 -4.66 1.35 26.86
N GLY A 614 -4.48 0.08 26.49
CA GLY A 614 -4.53 -0.37 25.10
C GLY A 614 -3.37 0.15 24.26
N PHE A 615 -3.45 -0.06 22.94
CA PHE A 615 -2.46 0.47 22.00
C PHE A 615 -2.49 2.00 21.98
N TYR A 616 -1.32 2.61 21.82
CA TYR A 616 -1.16 4.06 21.69
C TYR A 616 -0.50 4.40 20.36
N ASN A 617 -0.72 5.62 19.87
CA ASN A 617 0.02 6.13 18.73
C ASN A 617 1.43 6.53 19.18
N PRO A 618 2.49 6.11 18.48
CA PRO A 618 3.85 6.55 18.73
C PRO A 618 4.05 8.06 18.93
N ASP A 619 3.28 8.91 18.25
CA ASP A 619 3.37 10.37 18.41
C ASP A 619 2.91 10.85 19.80
N ASP A 620 2.10 10.04 20.50
CA ASP A 620 1.59 10.31 21.85
C ASP A 620 2.53 9.79 22.95
N VAL A 621 3.75 9.34 22.61
CA VAL A 621 4.67 8.72 23.58
C VAL A 621 4.94 9.64 24.78
N GLY A 622 5.05 10.95 24.57
CA GLY A 622 5.26 11.88 25.68
C GLY A 622 4.09 11.96 26.65
N ARG A 623 2.87 11.83 26.14
CA ARG A 623 1.65 11.75 26.96
C ARG A 623 1.52 10.41 27.66
N VAL A 624 1.89 9.33 26.97
CA VAL A 624 1.89 7.98 27.52
C VAL A 624 2.90 7.85 28.66
N MET A 625 4.09 8.43 28.51
CA MET A 625 5.14 8.45 29.53
C MET A 625 4.82 9.40 30.70
N ALA A 626 3.86 10.31 30.54
CA ALA A 626 3.49 11.27 31.58
C ALA A 626 2.95 10.57 32.84
N GLY A 627 3.61 10.82 33.97
CA GLY A 627 3.24 10.24 35.26
C GLY A 627 3.61 8.77 35.42
N ILE A 628 4.44 8.19 34.55
CA ILE A 628 5.05 6.88 34.77
C ILE A 628 6.35 7.05 35.57
N ASP A 629 6.51 6.25 36.62
CA ASP A 629 7.65 6.32 37.53
C ASP A 629 8.75 5.29 37.20
N LEU A 630 8.36 4.15 36.64
CA LEU A 630 9.26 3.07 36.25
C LEU A 630 8.69 2.35 35.01
N GLY A 631 9.52 2.14 33.98
CA GLY A 631 9.18 1.32 32.82
C GLY A 631 9.55 -0.14 33.04
N LEU A 632 8.65 -1.07 32.75
CA LEU A 632 8.86 -2.51 32.89
C LEU A 632 9.06 -3.14 31.51
N LEU A 633 10.22 -3.77 31.29
CA LEU A 633 10.62 -4.38 30.01
C LEU A 633 11.01 -5.87 30.19
N PRO A 634 10.06 -6.77 30.46
CA PRO A 634 10.32 -8.17 30.78
C PRO A 634 10.45 -9.07 29.55
N SER A 635 11.00 -8.55 28.46
CA SER A 635 11.08 -9.28 27.20
C SER A 635 11.85 -10.60 27.34
N HIS A 636 11.19 -11.72 27.04
CA HIS A 636 11.85 -13.01 26.78
C HIS A 636 12.64 -12.96 25.48
N TYR A 637 12.26 -12.09 24.55
CA TYR A 637 12.98 -11.95 23.30
C TYR A 637 14.36 -11.31 23.51
N GLU A 638 15.34 -11.70 22.69
CA GLU A 638 16.60 -10.97 22.61
C GLU A 638 16.38 -9.66 21.84
N GLU A 639 16.10 -8.57 22.54
CA GLU A 639 15.88 -7.26 21.92
C GLU A 639 17.10 -6.84 21.09
N SER A 640 16.90 -6.44 19.83
CA SER A 640 18.00 -5.92 18.99
C SER A 640 18.45 -4.52 19.42
N PHE A 641 17.55 -3.77 20.05
CA PHE A 641 17.80 -2.41 20.56
C PHE A 641 16.90 -2.01 21.73
N SER A 642 15.58 -2.24 21.63
CA SER A 642 14.52 -1.63 22.46
C SER A 642 14.42 -0.11 22.33
N MET A 643 13.53 0.36 21.45
CA MET A 643 13.18 1.79 21.34
C MET A 643 12.50 2.29 22.60
N VAL A 644 11.63 1.47 23.20
CA VAL A 644 10.88 1.80 24.43
C VAL A 644 11.83 2.20 25.56
N ALA A 645 12.98 1.53 25.71
CA ALA A 645 13.97 1.93 26.70
C ALA A 645 14.46 3.37 26.48
N SER A 646 14.73 3.75 25.22
CA SER A 646 15.15 5.12 24.88
C SER A 646 14.02 6.13 25.10
N GLU A 647 12.78 5.76 24.77
CA GLU A 647 11.59 6.60 25.02
C GLU A 647 11.40 6.84 26.53
N CYS A 648 11.48 5.81 27.37
CA CYS A 648 11.47 5.94 28.82
C CYS A 648 12.54 6.92 29.31
N TRP A 649 13.79 6.74 28.88
CA TRP A 649 14.90 7.60 29.29
C TRP A 649 14.76 9.05 28.83
N ALA A 650 14.25 9.28 27.61
CA ALA A 650 13.98 10.62 27.10
C ALA A 650 12.98 11.40 27.98
N HIS A 651 12.09 10.67 28.66
CA HIS A 651 11.11 11.21 29.60
C HIS A 651 11.54 11.10 31.08
N GLY A 652 12.79 10.73 31.35
CA GLY A 652 13.31 10.62 32.72
C GLY A 652 12.74 9.45 33.53
N VAL A 653 12.23 8.43 32.84
CA VAL A 653 11.68 7.20 33.41
C VAL A 653 12.75 6.10 33.39
N PRO A 654 13.26 5.64 34.54
CA PRO A 654 14.17 4.49 34.60
C PRO A 654 13.42 3.19 34.24
N VAL A 655 14.16 2.14 33.89
CA VAL A 655 13.55 0.86 33.49
C VAL A 655 13.98 -0.32 34.35
N LEU A 656 13.07 -1.24 34.63
CA LEU A 656 13.39 -2.60 35.10
C LEU A 656 13.26 -3.54 33.90
N ALA A 657 14.38 -4.07 33.42
CA ALA A 657 14.46 -4.74 32.13
C ALA A 657 15.14 -6.11 32.22
N SER A 658 14.86 -7.00 31.26
CA SER A 658 15.56 -8.28 31.18
C SER A 658 17.00 -8.06 30.72
N SER A 659 17.94 -8.91 31.14
CA SER A 659 19.32 -8.88 30.63
C SER A 659 19.49 -9.61 29.29
N ARG A 660 18.46 -9.59 28.43
CA ARG A 660 18.46 -10.27 27.13
C ARG A 660 18.79 -9.29 26.00
N GLY A 661 19.60 -9.74 25.04
CA GLY A 661 19.98 -8.97 23.87
C GLY A 661 20.64 -7.64 24.20
N ALA A 662 20.30 -6.60 23.42
CA ALA A 662 20.85 -5.26 23.55
C ALA A 662 20.49 -4.54 24.85
N LEU A 663 19.45 -4.99 25.59
CA LEU A 663 19.13 -4.40 26.88
C LEU A 663 20.29 -4.58 27.89
N ALA A 664 21.00 -5.71 27.82
CA ALA A 664 22.12 -6.01 28.71
C ALA A 664 23.27 -4.99 28.62
N GLU A 665 23.55 -4.46 27.42
CA GLU A 665 24.61 -3.47 27.22
C GLU A 665 24.13 -2.02 27.34
N ARG A 666 22.82 -1.79 27.19
CA ARG A 666 22.21 -0.45 27.14
C ARG A 666 21.74 0.03 28.51
N VAL A 667 21.25 -0.88 29.36
CA VAL A 667 20.81 -0.54 30.72
C VAL A 667 22.01 -0.59 31.65
N GLN A 668 22.50 0.58 32.10
CA GLN A 668 23.48 0.66 33.18
C GLN A 668 22.78 0.64 34.55
N PRO A 669 23.00 -0.40 35.39
CA PRO A 669 22.35 -0.51 36.70
C PRO A 669 22.53 0.75 37.56
N GLY A 670 21.44 1.21 38.17
CA GLY A 670 21.39 2.40 39.03
C GLY A 670 21.47 3.74 38.30
N THR A 671 21.71 3.77 36.98
CA THR A 671 21.72 5.02 36.19
C THR A 671 20.55 5.06 35.21
N HIS A 672 20.40 4.02 34.39
CA HIS A 672 19.30 3.90 33.42
C HIS A 672 18.11 3.10 33.95
N GLY A 673 18.35 2.34 35.02
CA GLY A 673 17.43 1.30 35.46
C GLY A 673 18.16 0.12 36.10
N TRP A 674 17.56 -1.06 36.02
CA TRP A 674 18.07 -2.32 36.55
C TRP A 674 17.82 -3.46 35.58
N LEU A 675 18.64 -4.51 35.72
CA LEU A 675 18.59 -5.70 34.88
C LEU A 675 18.23 -6.92 35.72
N VAL A 676 17.32 -7.75 35.20
CA VAL A 676 16.96 -9.05 35.78
C VAL A 676 17.36 -10.14 34.77
N ALA A 677 18.25 -11.04 35.19
CA ALA A 677 18.74 -12.11 34.31
C ALA A 677 17.82 -13.33 34.31
N ASP A 678 17.24 -13.64 35.47
CA ASP A 678 16.33 -14.76 35.66
C ASP A 678 14.91 -14.34 35.26
N MET A 679 14.30 -15.08 34.33
CA MET A 679 12.94 -14.78 33.85
C MET A 679 11.85 -15.40 34.73
N ARG A 680 12.21 -16.03 35.87
CA ARG A 680 11.24 -16.49 36.86
C ARG A 680 10.55 -15.30 37.53
N PRO A 681 9.20 -15.28 37.64
CA PRO A 681 8.49 -14.15 38.21
C PRO A 681 8.95 -13.76 39.62
N GLU A 682 9.40 -14.71 40.44
CA GLU A 682 9.89 -14.44 41.80
C GLU A 682 11.14 -13.55 41.80
N SER A 683 12.05 -13.73 40.84
CA SER A 683 13.24 -12.90 40.69
C SER A 683 12.91 -11.46 40.27
N TRP A 684 11.84 -11.30 39.48
CA TRP A 684 11.32 -10.00 39.12
C TRP A 684 10.63 -9.31 40.29
N THR A 685 9.92 -10.07 41.14
CA THR A 685 9.32 -9.55 42.37
C THR A 685 10.38 -9.02 43.32
N GLU A 686 11.45 -9.79 43.57
CA GLU A 686 12.58 -9.37 44.41
C GLU A 686 13.26 -8.11 43.86
N ALA A 687 13.55 -8.09 42.56
CA ALA A 687 14.16 -6.93 41.91
C ALA A 687 13.26 -5.69 42.00
N LEU A 688 11.96 -5.84 41.76
CA LEU A 688 11.01 -4.74 41.86
C LEU A 688 10.89 -4.24 43.30
N SER A 689 10.82 -5.12 44.30
CA SER A 689 10.79 -4.71 45.71
C SER A 689 11.99 -3.86 46.11
N HIS A 690 13.19 -4.20 45.65
CA HIS A 690 14.39 -3.38 45.88
C HIS A 690 14.32 -2.02 45.17
N VAL A 691 13.80 -1.98 43.94
CA VAL A 691 13.64 -0.73 43.17
C VAL A 691 12.61 0.20 43.80
N LEU A 692 11.57 -0.34 44.44
CA LEU A 692 10.52 0.44 45.10
C LEU A 692 10.98 1.12 46.40
N GLU A 693 12.20 0.88 46.87
CA GLU A 693 12.80 1.67 47.95
C GLU A 693 12.97 3.12 47.51
N GLU A 694 12.36 4.08 48.22
CA GLU A 694 12.26 5.50 47.83
C GLU A 694 13.61 6.12 47.42
N LYS A 695 14.67 5.78 48.17
CA LYS A 695 16.03 6.26 47.90
C LYS A 695 16.64 5.66 46.63
N VAL A 696 16.33 4.39 46.33
CA VAL A 696 16.88 3.67 45.17
C VAL A 696 16.33 4.25 43.86
N LEU A 697 15.01 4.46 43.80
CA LEU A 697 14.36 5.02 42.61
C LEU A 697 14.71 6.49 42.38
N SER A 698 14.67 7.32 43.43
CA SER A 698 15.00 8.75 43.36
C SER A 698 16.46 8.99 42.94
N ASP A 699 17.42 8.27 43.54
CA ASP A 699 18.84 8.35 43.16
C ASP A 699 19.06 7.96 41.68
N CYS A 700 18.34 6.94 41.19
CA CYS A 700 18.41 6.54 39.79
C CYS A 700 17.85 7.63 38.87
N ARG A 701 16.68 8.20 39.18
CA ARG A 701 16.07 9.29 38.39
C ARG A 701 16.96 10.53 38.34
N ALA A 702 17.60 10.89 39.44
CA ALA A 702 18.53 12.02 39.51
C ALA A 702 19.77 11.81 38.61
N ARG A 703 20.27 10.57 38.51
CA ARG A 703 21.35 10.22 37.58
C ARG A 703 20.87 10.19 36.13
N LEU A 704 19.69 9.61 35.87
CA LEU A 704 19.10 9.50 34.53
C LEU A 704 18.88 10.87 33.87
N ARG A 705 18.47 11.89 34.63
CA ARG A 705 18.31 13.28 34.13
C ARG A 705 19.58 13.87 33.50
N LYS A 706 20.76 13.31 33.79
CA LYS A 706 22.06 13.75 33.24
C LYS A 706 22.51 12.93 32.03
N VAL A 707 21.78 11.86 31.68
CA VAL A 707 22.09 10.99 30.56
C VAL A 707 21.62 11.65 29.27
N ARG A 708 22.49 11.68 28.26
CA ARG A 708 22.11 12.09 26.90
C ARG A 708 21.45 10.92 26.18
N VAL A 709 20.20 11.08 25.78
CA VAL A 709 19.48 10.14 24.92
C VAL A 709 19.70 10.51 23.45
N THR A 710 19.88 9.50 22.59
CA THR A 710 20.03 9.71 21.14
C THR A 710 18.70 10.16 20.54
N SER A 711 18.67 11.37 19.96
CA SER A 711 17.49 11.88 19.26
C SER A 711 17.40 11.34 17.84
N ILE A 712 16.22 11.48 17.21
CA ILE A 712 16.05 11.20 15.77
C ILE A 712 17.03 12.06 14.95
N GLN A 713 17.20 13.34 15.33
CA GLN A 713 18.14 14.25 14.69
C GLN A 713 19.59 13.77 14.83
N ASP A 714 20.01 13.31 16.01
CA ASP A 714 21.36 12.76 16.20
C ASP A 714 21.61 11.55 15.27
N SER A 715 20.62 10.66 15.19
CA SER A 715 20.65 9.46 14.34
C SER A 715 20.68 9.84 12.84
N ALA A 716 19.88 10.83 12.43
CA ALA A 716 19.85 11.36 11.07
C ALA A 716 21.18 12.03 10.68
N HIS A 717 21.75 12.89 11.54
CA HIS A 717 23.06 13.51 11.29
C HIS A 717 24.17 12.46 11.14
N ALA A 718 24.16 11.40 11.97
CA ALA A 718 25.10 10.30 11.83
C ALA A 718 24.92 9.57 10.48
N LEU A 719 23.68 9.32 10.06
CA LEU A 719 23.39 8.68 8.77
C LEU A 719 23.80 9.57 7.57
N ALA A 720 23.57 10.88 7.65
CA ALA A 720 24.05 11.85 6.66
C ALA A 720 25.58 11.85 6.52
N GLY A 721 26.31 11.58 7.60
CA GLY A 721 27.76 11.38 7.57
C GLY A 721 28.15 10.18 6.71
N VAL A 722 27.47 9.04 6.91
CA VAL A 722 27.66 7.82 6.10
C VAL A 722 27.33 8.08 4.64
N TYR A 723 26.21 8.76 4.34
CA TYR A 723 25.83 9.10 2.96
C TYR A 723 26.87 9.97 2.27
N ARG A 724 27.40 11.01 2.93
CA ARG A 724 28.46 11.86 2.36
C ARG A 724 29.72 11.06 2.04
N GLN A 725 30.17 10.22 2.98
CA GLN A 725 31.35 9.37 2.77
C GLN A 725 31.18 8.44 1.55
N LEU A 726 29.99 7.84 1.39
CA LEU A 726 29.69 6.96 0.26
C LEU A 726 29.62 7.72 -1.09
N LEU A 727 29.13 8.96 -1.09
CA LEU A 727 29.04 9.82 -2.27
C LEU A 727 30.39 10.41 -2.70
N GLU A 728 31.29 10.69 -1.75
CA GLU A 728 32.65 11.19 -1.97
C GLU A 728 33.61 10.09 -2.47
N SER A 729 33.26 8.83 -2.23
CA SER A 729 34.05 7.68 -2.69
C SER A 729 34.00 7.52 -4.21
N ALA A 730 35.15 7.16 -4.83
CA ALA A 730 35.31 7.06 -6.29
C ALA A 730 34.16 6.29 -6.98
N PRO A 731 33.58 6.80 -8.09
CA PRO A 731 32.43 6.17 -8.74
C PRO A 731 32.66 4.67 -8.97
N ILE A 732 31.63 3.85 -8.73
CA ILE A 732 31.69 2.44 -9.11
C ILE A 732 31.76 2.42 -10.64
N PRO A 733 32.81 1.82 -11.25
CA PRO A 733 32.92 1.77 -12.69
C PRO A 733 31.68 1.10 -13.28
N ASP A 734 31.06 1.73 -14.28
CA ASP A 734 30.00 1.11 -15.07
C ASP A 734 30.59 -0.10 -15.80
N PRO A 735 30.16 -1.34 -15.50
CA PRO A 735 30.68 -2.52 -16.17
C PRO A 735 30.45 -2.51 -17.70
N GLU A 736 29.48 -1.73 -18.19
CA GLU A 736 29.09 -1.70 -19.61
C GLU A 736 29.75 -0.58 -20.43
N ALA A 737 30.48 0.37 -19.82
CA ALA A 737 31.11 1.51 -20.52
C ALA A 737 32.21 1.15 -21.54
N GLY A 738 32.42 -0.14 -21.84
CA GLY A 738 33.34 -0.63 -22.86
C GLY A 738 32.85 -1.81 -23.70
N HIS A 739 31.60 -2.26 -23.55
CA HIS A 739 31.10 -3.44 -24.26
C HIS A 739 29.86 -3.12 -25.11
N ASP A 740 30.07 -3.14 -26.42
CA ASP A 740 29.06 -3.01 -27.47
C ASP A 740 28.00 -4.13 -27.31
N ALA A 741 26.85 -3.78 -26.72
CA ALA A 741 25.74 -4.70 -26.43
C ALA A 741 25.18 -5.39 -27.71
N SER A 742 25.44 -4.81 -28.89
CA SER A 742 25.06 -5.42 -30.18
C SER A 742 25.91 -6.64 -30.55
N LYS A 743 27.15 -6.75 -30.04
CA LYS A 743 28.08 -7.84 -30.39
C LYS A 743 27.99 -9.07 -29.50
N MET A 744 27.30 -9.00 -28.35
CA MET A 744 27.14 -10.16 -27.46
C MET A 744 26.07 -11.15 -27.91
N VAL A 745 25.13 -10.74 -28.77
CA VAL A 745 24.13 -11.66 -29.35
C VAL A 745 24.76 -12.54 -30.45
N GLU A 746 25.85 -12.09 -31.09
CA GLU A 746 26.50 -12.82 -32.18
C GLU A 746 27.78 -13.58 -31.77
N ALA A 747 28.40 -13.27 -30.62
CA ALA A 747 29.68 -13.87 -30.22
C ALA A 747 29.59 -15.09 -29.28
N THR A 748 28.40 -15.53 -28.83
CA THR A 748 28.25 -16.78 -28.07
C THR A 748 28.00 -17.97 -28.99
N GLY A 749 29.01 -18.30 -29.81
CA GLY A 749 29.12 -19.64 -30.34
C GLY A 749 29.16 -20.62 -29.18
N LYS A 750 28.10 -21.44 -29.04
CA LYS A 750 27.97 -22.50 -28.03
C LYS A 750 29.32 -23.14 -27.68
N PRO A 751 29.90 -22.88 -26.50
CA PRO A 751 30.78 -23.85 -25.89
C PRO A 751 29.86 -24.84 -25.19
N ALA A 752 29.90 -26.09 -25.65
CA ALA A 752 29.44 -27.20 -24.85
C ALA A 752 30.33 -27.28 -23.60
N LEU A 753 30.00 -26.49 -22.57
CA LEU A 753 30.40 -26.80 -21.22
C LEU A 753 29.41 -27.86 -20.73
N ASP A 754 29.96 -28.98 -20.30
CA ASP A 754 29.24 -30.13 -19.75
C ASP A 754 28.58 -29.74 -18.41
N THR A 755 27.49 -28.99 -18.47
CA THR A 755 26.71 -28.46 -17.34
C THR A 755 25.52 -29.36 -16.97
N GLN A 756 25.52 -30.63 -17.35
CA GLN A 756 24.32 -31.47 -17.24
C GLN A 756 24.01 -31.99 -15.82
N LEU A 757 24.89 -31.84 -14.83
CA LEU A 757 24.72 -32.56 -13.55
C LEU A 757 24.41 -31.73 -12.29
N ALA A 758 24.73 -30.43 -12.22
CA ALA A 758 24.52 -29.63 -10.98
C ALA A 758 23.28 -28.70 -10.99
N PRO A 759 23.01 -27.89 -12.04
CA PRO A 759 21.87 -26.96 -12.04
C PRO A 759 20.53 -27.66 -12.29
N ALA A 760 20.54 -28.80 -12.98
CA ALA A 760 19.35 -29.59 -13.27
C ALA A 760 18.81 -30.28 -12.00
N ARG A 761 19.67 -30.72 -11.08
CA ARG A 761 19.26 -31.33 -9.81
C ARG A 761 18.65 -30.30 -8.86
N PHE A 762 19.23 -29.09 -8.81
CA PHE A 762 18.71 -27.96 -8.05
C PHE A 762 17.37 -27.44 -8.63
N ARG A 763 17.27 -27.28 -9.96
CA ARG A 763 15.99 -26.95 -10.62
C ARG A 763 14.95 -28.08 -10.56
N GLN A 764 15.35 -29.36 -10.61
CA GLN A 764 14.43 -30.50 -10.46
C GLN A 764 13.92 -30.63 -9.02
N GLN A 765 14.75 -30.37 -8.01
CA GLN A 765 14.31 -30.36 -6.61
C GLN A 765 13.33 -29.22 -6.33
N VAL A 766 13.54 -28.04 -6.94
CA VAL A 766 12.60 -26.92 -6.88
C VAL A 766 11.34 -27.15 -7.76
N SER A 767 11.45 -27.86 -8.90
CA SER A 767 10.29 -28.18 -9.74
C SER A 767 9.47 -29.37 -9.26
N ALA A 768 10.04 -30.25 -8.42
CA ALA A 768 9.35 -31.38 -7.77
C ALA A 768 8.42 -30.93 -6.62
N LEU A 769 8.45 -29.65 -6.25
CA LEU A 769 7.53 -29.01 -5.30
C LEU A 769 6.10 -28.80 -5.86
N ARG A 770 5.83 -29.23 -7.09
CA ARG A 770 4.51 -29.11 -7.73
C ARG A 770 3.77 -30.45 -7.75
N GLY A 771 2.75 -30.53 -6.90
CA GLY A 771 1.61 -31.42 -7.09
C GLY A 771 1.62 -32.67 -6.22
N THR A 772 0.80 -32.68 -5.18
CA THR A 772 -0.30 -33.65 -4.97
C THR A 772 -0.89 -33.44 -3.58
N VAL A 773 -2.16 -32.99 -3.53
CA VAL A 773 -2.96 -32.98 -2.31
C VAL A 773 -3.44 -34.40 -2.07
N ARG A 774 -3.12 -34.98 -0.90
CA ARG A 774 -3.78 -36.20 -0.39
C ARG A 774 -4.92 -35.78 0.55
N PRO A 775 -6.02 -36.55 0.59
CA PRO A 775 -7.13 -36.25 1.47
C PRO A 775 -6.73 -36.56 2.92
N ILE A 776 -6.94 -35.63 3.83
CA ILE A 776 -6.81 -35.86 5.27
C ILE A 776 -8.21 -35.88 5.88
N ALA A 777 -8.44 -36.94 6.66
CA ALA A 777 -9.66 -37.27 7.36
C ALA A 777 -9.92 -36.32 8.56
N ASP A 778 -11.21 -36.19 8.89
CA ASP A 778 -11.80 -35.63 10.11
C ASP A 778 -11.13 -34.41 10.73
N THR A 779 -11.70 -33.22 10.50
CA THR A 779 -11.33 -32.00 11.20
C THR A 779 -12.54 -31.30 11.79
N ARG A 780 -12.35 -30.90 13.05
CA ARG A 780 -13.26 -30.28 14.02
C ARG A 780 -13.68 -28.84 13.63
N PRO A 781 -14.61 -28.19 14.38
CA PRO A 781 -15.34 -26.98 13.97
C PRO A 781 -14.56 -25.64 13.96
N GLY A 782 -13.29 -25.60 13.53
CA GLY A 782 -12.39 -24.47 13.83
C GLY A 782 -11.94 -23.52 12.70
N HIS A 783 -12.11 -23.83 11.41
CA HIS A 783 -11.47 -23.05 10.33
C HIS A 783 -12.49 -22.33 9.43
N CYS A 784 -12.45 -20.99 9.44
CA CYS A 784 -13.35 -20.13 8.66
C CYS A 784 -12.60 -19.32 7.59
N LEU A 785 -13.19 -19.21 6.40
CA LEU A 785 -12.69 -18.40 5.29
C LEU A 785 -13.63 -17.22 5.03
N GLY A 786 -13.14 -16.01 5.25
CA GLY A 786 -13.83 -14.78 4.86
C GLY A 786 -13.50 -14.39 3.42
N VAL A 787 -14.49 -14.38 2.54
CA VAL A 787 -14.37 -13.95 1.15
C VAL A 787 -15.05 -12.59 0.99
N MET A 788 -14.24 -11.54 0.88
CA MET A 788 -14.67 -10.15 0.87
C MET A 788 -14.50 -9.54 -0.53
N ARG A 789 -15.33 -8.57 -0.89
CA ARG A 789 -15.27 -7.83 -2.16
C ARG A 789 -14.37 -6.60 -2.06
N ASP A 790 -14.31 -6.00 -0.89
CA ASP A 790 -13.60 -4.75 -0.66
C ASP A 790 -12.94 -4.70 0.72
N HIS A 791 -12.36 -3.55 1.06
CA HIS A 791 -11.71 -3.29 2.36
C HIS A 791 -12.45 -2.17 3.11
N TRP A 792 -13.75 -1.98 2.84
CA TRP A 792 -14.55 -0.92 3.46
C TRP A 792 -15.30 -1.44 4.67
N GLY A 793 -16.14 -0.59 5.28
CA GLY A 793 -16.84 -0.90 6.53
C GLY A 793 -17.63 -2.21 6.46
N THR A 794 -18.35 -2.46 5.38
CA THR A 794 -19.11 -3.70 5.20
C THR A 794 -18.22 -4.95 5.23
N ALA A 795 -17.01 -4.94 4.64
CA ALA A 795 -16.09 -6.08 4.72
C ALA A 795 -15.58 -6.32 6.14
N HIS A 796 -15.28 -5.22 6.84
CA HIS A 796 -14.76 -5.28 8.19
C HIS A 796 -15.81 -5.73 9.20
N TYR A 797 -16.93 -5.00 9.32
CA TYR A 797 -17.96 -5.28 10.32
C TYR A 797 -18.77 -6.56 10.07
N ARG A 798 -18.85 -7.03 8.81
CA ARG A 798 -19.71 -8.17 8.47
C ARG A 798 -18.98 -9.48 8.28
N ILE A 799 -17.69 -9.45 7.98
CA ILE A 799 -16.94 -10.69 7.74
C ILE A 799 -15.69 -10.70 8.62
N ARG A 800 -14.84 -9.69 8.49
CA ARG A 800 -13.52 -9.72 9.13
C ARG A 800 -13.61 -9.75 10.66
N PHE A 801 -14.22 -8.75 11.26
CA PHE A 801 -14.27 -8.63 12.72
C PHE A 801 -15.03 -9.78 13.38
N PRO A 802 -16.21 -10.20 12.90
CA PRO A 802 -16.88 -11.37 13.48
C PRO A 802 -16.03 -12.64 13.43
N LEU A 803 -15.33 -12.90 12.32
CA LEU A 803 -14.47 -14.09 12.20
C LEU A 803 -13.16 -13.96 13.00
N GLU A 804 -12.58 -12.77 13.12
CA GLU A 804 -11.43 -12.51 14.00
C GLU A 804 -11.80 -12.71 15.48
N ASP A 805 -13.02 -12.33 15.86
CA ASP A 805 -13.57 -12.55 17.20
C ASP A 805 -13.70 -14.02 17.54
N LEU A 806 -14.30 -14.78 16.63
CA LEU A 806 -14.48 -16.23 16.79
C LEU A 806 -13.13 -16.96 16.94
N ALA A 807 -12.10 -16.47 16.25
CA ALA A 807 -10.73 -16.99 16.35
C ALA A 807 -9.99 -16.58 17.63
N SER A 808 -10.48 -15.60 18.39
CA SER A 808 -9.73 -15.05 19.53
C SER A 808 -9.89 -15.84 20.85
N ASP A 809 -10.93 -16.66 20.99
CA ASP A 809 -11.27 -17.40 22.23
C ASP A 809 -10.97 -18.91 22.20
N SER A 810 -10.48 -19.45 21.07
CA SER A 810 -10.11 -20.87 20.99
C SER A 810 -8.71 -21.03 20.39
N ASP A 811 -7.87 -21.82 21.05
CA ASP A 811 -6.51 -22.13 20.56
C ASP A 811 -6.51 -22.89 19.22
N ASP A 812 -7.67 -23.42 18.80
CA ASP A 812 -7.87 -24.26 17.61
C ASP A 812 -8.63 -23.55 16.46
N THR A 813 -9.01 -22.26 16.59
CA THR A 813 -9.73 -21.52 15.53
C THR A 813 -8.81 -20.58 14.75
N THR A 814 -8.72 -20.75 13.42
CA THR A 814 -8.01 -19.80 12.53
C THR A 814 -8.96 -19.19 11.50
N SER A 815 -8.83 -17.88 11.28
CA SER A 815 -9.61 -17.13 10.30
C SER A 815 -8.71 -16.61 9.18
N HIS A 816 -9.03 -16.98 7.95
CA HIS A 816 -8.31 -16.55 6.75
C HIS A 816 -9.20 -15.61 5.92
N PHE A 817 -8.61 -14.56 5.35
CA PHE A 817 -9.35 -13.55 4.60
C PHE A 817 -8.81 -13.38 3.20
N HIS A 818 -9.70 -13.38 2.21
CA HIS A 818 -9.37 -13.06 0.82
C HIS A 818 -10.27 -11.95 0.31
N VAL A 819 -9.65 -10.95 -0.32
CA VAL A 819 -10.38 -9.91 -1.05
C VAL A 819 -10.36 -10.22 -2.53
N ILE A 820 -11.53 -10.49 -3.09
CA ILE A 820 -11.72 -10.79 -4.51
C ILE A 820 -12.04 -9.48 -5.21
N ARG A 821 -11.03 -8.95 -5.89
CA ARG A 821 -11.18 -7.76 -6.74
C ARG A 821 -11.02 -8.05 -8.23
N ASP A 822 -10.52 -9.21 -8.66
CA ASP A 822 -10.13 -9.46 -10.06
C ASP A 822 -10.15 -10.94 -10.48
N GLU A 823 -10.18 -11.16 -11.80
CA GLU A 823 -10.09 -12.46 -12.49
C GLU A 823 -8.88 -13.27 -12.03
N GLY A 824 -9.12 -14.45 -11.43
CA GLY A 824 -8.07 -15.40 -11.06
C GLY A 824 -8.03 -15.86 -9.60
N PHE A 825 -9.14 -15.73 -8.85
CA PHE A 825 -9.25 -16.36 -7.53
C PHE A 825 -9.08 -17.89 -7.61
N ASP A 826 -7.94 -18.37 -7.09
CA ASP A 826 -7.62 -19.80 -6.98
C ASP A 826 -8.27 -20.39 -5.72
N LEU A 827 -9.52 -20.82 -5.90
CA LEU A 827 -10.33 -21.42 -4.85
C LEU A 827 -9.67 -22.65 -4.22
N GLY A 828 -9.03 -23.49 -5.03
CA GLY A 828 -8.37 -24.71 -4.55
C GLY A 828 -7.23 -24.38 -3.59
N ARG A 829 -6.45 -23.33 -3.89
CA ARG A 829 -5.38 -22.84 -3.00
C ARG A 829 -5.92 -22.15 -1.74
N ALA A 830 -6.99 -21.37 -1.85
CA ALA A 830 -7.59 -20.66 -0.71
C ALA A 830 -8.20 -21.65 0.31
N LEU A 831 -8.89 -22.68 -0.17
CA LEU A 831 -9.43 -23.74 0.70
C LEU A 831 -8.32 -24.65 1.26
N ALA A 832 -7.36 -25.08 0.43
CA ALA A 832 -6.25 -25.91 0.88
C ALA A 832 -5.36 -25.20 1.92
N GLY A 833 -5.11 -23.90 1.76
CA GLY A 833 -4.29 -23.11 2.68
C GLY A 833 -4.99 -22.62 3.95
N SER A 834 -6.32 -22.77 4.05
CA SER A 834 -7.09 -22.40 5.23
C SER A 834 -7.65 -23.59 6.00
N ALA A 835 -7.65 -24.79 5.40
CA ALA A 835 -8.40 -25.96 5.88
C ALA A 835 -9.89 -25.66 6.17
N ALA A 836 -10.43 -24.57 5.62
CA ALA A 836 -11.74 -24.08 5.98
C ALA A 836 -12.86 -24.90 5.35
N ARG A 837 -13.83 -25.29 6.17
CA ARG A 837 -15.11 -25.86 5.72
C ARG A 837 -16.27 -24.88 5.84
N HIS A 838 -16.08 -23.73 6.48
CA HIS A 838 -17.08 -22.68 6.63
C HIS A 838 -16.58 -21.42 5.92
N VAL A 839 -17.37 -20.92 4.97
CA VAL A 839 -16.97 -19.80 4.11
C VAL A 839 -18.01 -18.68 4.23
N ALA A 840 -17.63 -17.57 4.84
CA ALA A 840 -18.47 -16.37 4.89
C ALA A 840 -18.17 -15.50 3.66
N VAL A 841 -19.17 -15.26 2.81
CA VAL A 841 -18.99 -14.65 1.49
C VAL A 841 -19.82 -13.37 1.40
N GLN A 842 -19.20 -12.27 0.97
CA GLN A 842 -19.92 -11.07 0.56
C GLN A 842 -20.61 -11.29 -0.80
N PRO A 843 -21.81 -10.75 -1.05
CA PRO A 843 -22.53 -10.97 -2.31
C PRO A 843 -21.75 -10.43 -3.51
N PHE A 844 -21.28 -11.36 -4.35
CA PHE A 844 -20.67 -11.07 -5.64
C PHE A 844 -21.67 -11.29 -6.76
N LEU A 845 -22.35 -10.23 -7.17
CA LEU A 845 -23.37 -10.31 -8.21
C LEU A 845 -22.80 -10.22 -9.63
N SER A 846 -21.49 -10.40 -9.83
CA SER A 846 -20.91 -10.52 -11.19
C SER A 846 -21.00 -11.97 -11.69
N ASP A 847 -20.86 -12.18 -13.01
CA ASP A 847 -20.85 -13.55 -13.57
C ASP A 847 -19.66 -14.38 -13.06
N GLU A 848 -18.56 -13.73 -12.71
CA GLU A 848 -17.42 -14.40 -12.07
C GLU A 848 -17.72 -14.74 -10.60
N GLY A 849 -18.35 -13.81 -9.88
CA GLY A 849 -18.77 -13.99 -8.49
C GLY A 849 -19.71 -15.18 -8.31
N LEU A 850 -20.73 -15.26 -9.15
CA LEU A 850 -21.68 -16.38 -9.14
C LEU A 850 -21.01 -17.70 -9.54
N ARG A 851 -20.06 -17.69 -10.50
CA ARG A 851 -19.26 -18.87 -10.84
C ARG A 851 -18.35 -19.30 -9.69
N LEU A 852 -17.83 -18.38 -8.90
CA LEU A 852 -17.10 -18.71 -7.69
C LEU A 852 -18.02 -19.36 -6.65
N MET A 853 -19.18 -18.77 -6.39
CA MET A 853 -20.15 -19.35 -5.45
C MET A 853 -20.60 -20.75 -5.89
N ASP A 854 -20.82 -20.96 -7.19
CA ASP A 854 -21.13 -22.28 -7.76
C ASP A 854 -19.97 -23.28 -7.59
N ARG A 855 -18.72 -22.84 -7.75
CA ARG A 855 -17.54 -23.69 -7.47
C ARG A 855 -17.42 -24.03 -5.98
N LEU A 856 -17.60 -23.06 -5.09
CA LEU A 856 -17.63 -23.27 -3.64
C LEU A 856 -18.74 -24.25 -3.25
N HIS A 857 -19.93 -24.10 -3.83
CA HIS A 857 -21.09 -24.93 -3.54
C HIS A 857 -20.88 -26.38 -3.97
N ARG A 858 -20.11 -26.61 -5.03
CA ARG A 858 -19.75 -27.95 -5.53
C ARG A 858 -18.58 -28.58 -4.78
N GLU A 859 -17.86 -27.84 -3.94
CA GLU A 859 -16.71 -28.36 -3.21
C GLU A 859 -17.17 -29.24 -2.02
N PRO A 860 -16.80 -30.52 -1.96
CA PRO A 860 -17.30 -31.44 -0.94
C PRO A 860 -16.98 -30.97 0.49
N GLY A 861 -18.01 -30.87 1.34
CA GLY A 861 -17.85 -30.52 2.76
C GLY A 861 -17.67 -29.03 3.04
N THR A 862 -17.83 -28.16 2.04
CA THR A 862 -17.82 -26.70 2.22
C THR A 862 -19.23 -26.19 2.49
N ARG A 863 -19.39 -25.32 3.50
CA ARG A 863 -20.63 -24.63 3.87
C ARG A 863 -20.48 -23.12 3.64
N ILE A 864 -21.44 -22.51 2.96
CA ILE A 864 -21.38 -21.13 2.51
C ILE A 864 -22.40 -20.29 3.28
N THR A 865 -21.91 -19.26 3.98
CA THR A 865 -22.74 -18.23 4.61
C THR A 865 -22.67 -16.95 3.79
N LEU A 866 -23.74 -16.59 3.11
CA LEU A 866 -23.83 -15.36 2.31
C LEU A 866 -24.22 -14.18 3.21
N VAL A 867 -23.43 -13.11 3.21
CA VAL A 867 -23.57 -11.99 4.15
C VAL A 867 -24.05 -10.73 3.43
N VAL A 868 -25.32 -10.35 3.62
CA VAL A 868 -25.95 -9.21 2.93
C VAL A 868 -26.16 -8.05 3.92
N ASP A 869 -25.59 -6.88 3.57
CA ASP A 869 -25.53 -5.70 4.46
C ASP A 869 -26.62 -4.66 4.14
N ASP A 870 -26.97 -4.51 2.86
CA ASP A 870 -27.78 -3.41 2.33
C ASP A 870 -28.84 -3.90 1.31
N LEU A 871 -29.93 -3.12 1.14
CA LEU A 871 -31.01 -3.41 0.19
C LEU A 871 -30.67 -2.97 -1.24
N TRP A 872 -29.77 -3.69 -1.92
CA TRP A 872 -29.31 -3.32 -3.27
C TRP A 872 -30.41 -3.31 -4.34
N THR A 873 -31.52 -4.02 -4.12
CA THR A 873 -32.67 -4.08 -5.04
C THR A 873 -33.47 -2.79 -5.09
N ALA A 874 -33.27 -1.87 -4.14
CA ALA A 874 -34.04 -0.64 -4.02
C ALA A 874 -33.14 0.59 -3.85
N LEU A 875 -32.03 0.67 -4.61
CA LEU A 875 -31.17 1.86 -4.65
C LEU A 875 -31.85 3.03 -5.36
N ALA A 876 -31.63 4.23 -4.84
CA ALA A 876 -32.12 5.46 -5.48
C ALA A 876 -31.46 5.66 -6.86
N PRO A 877 -32.16 6.27 -7.85
CA PRO A 877 -31.64 6.45 -9.21
C PRO A 877 -30.31 7.20 -9.30
N ASP A 878 -30.07 8.11 -8.38
CA ASP A 878 -28.90 8.98 -8.24
C ASP A 878 -27.80 8.37 -7.34
N ASN A 879 -28.02 7.18 -6.77
CA ASN A 879 -27.03 6.55 -5.89
C ASN A 879 -25.80 6.08 -6.71
N PRO A 880 -24.58 6.57 -6.38
CA PRO A 880 -23.36 6.22 -7.11
C PRO A 880 -23.08 4.70 -7.19
N ALA A 881 -23.51 3.94 -6.18
CA ALA A 881 -23.31 2.49 -6.10
C ALA A 881 -24.03 1.71 -7.21
N ARG A 882 -25.04 2.31 -7.88
CA ARG A 882 -25.78 1.68 -8.98
C ARG A 882 -24.88 1.37 -10.18
N THR A 883 -23.85 2.17 -10.42
CA THR A 883 -22.87 1.94 -11.51
C THR A 883 -22.00 0.70 -11.29
N MET A 884 -21.95 0.19 -10.05
CA MET A 884 -21.15 -0.95 -9.66
C MET A 884 -21.96 -2.26 -9.59
N LEU A 885 -23.27 -2.20 -9.87
CA LEU A 885 -24.17 -3.33 -9.79
C LEU A 885 -24.64 -3.78 -11.19
N PRO A 886 -24.90 -5.07 -11.39
CA PRO A 886 -25.47 -5.58 -12.64
C PRO A 886 -26.93 -5.14 -12.81
N ASP A 887 -27.45 -5.17 -14.05
CA ASP A 887 -28.82 -4.75 -14.35
C ASP A 887 -29.90 -5.59 -13.63
N ASP A 888 -29.65 -6.88 -13.40
CA ASP A 888 -30.55 -7.80 -12.70
C ASP A 888 -30.05 -8.14 -11.28
N VAL A 889 -30.05 -7.15 -10.39
CA VAL A 889 -29.71 -7.33 -8.97
C VAL A 889 -30.62 -8.37 -8.28
N PRO A 890 -31.97 -8.34 -8.42
CA PRO A 890 -32.83 -9.29 -7.72
C PRO A 890 -32.60 -10.73 -8.16
N GLY A 891 -32.52 -11.02 -9.47
CA GLY A 891 -32.31 -12.37 -9.97
C GLY A 891 -30.94 -12.93 -9.57
N ARG A 892 -29.89 -12.10 -9.65
CA ARG A 892 -28.54 -12.52 -9.25
C ARG A 892 -28.39 -12.71 -7.74
N LEU A 893 -29.07 -11.90 -6.92
CA LEU A 893 -29.07 -12.09 -5.47
C LEU A 893 -29.82 -13.36 -5.08
N ALA A 894 -30.94 -13.67 -5.75
CA ALA A 894 -31.65 -14.93 -5.58
C ALA A 894 -30.77 -16.13 -5.98
N GLN A 895 -30.01 -16.02 -7.06
CA GLN A 895 -29.05 -17.04 -7.47
C GLN A 895 -27.92 -17.24 -6.44
N ALA A 896 -27.34 -16.15 -5.93
CA ALA A 896 -26.33 -16.22 -4.87
C ALA A 896 -26.89 -16.86 -3.60
N ALA A 897 -28.11 -16.49 -3.19
CA ALA A 897 -28.79 -17.10 -2.04
C ALA A 897 -29.05 -18.60 -2.24
N ALA A 898 -29.46 -19.02 -3.44
CA ALA A 898 -29.68 -20.43 -3.76
C ALA A 898 -28.39 -21.27 -3.73
N LEU A 899 -27.22 -20.64 -3.88
CA LEU A 899 -25.91 -21.28 -3.79
C LEU A 899 -25.34 -21.29 -2.36
N SER A 900 -26.03 -20.71 -1.39
CA SER A 900 -25.58 -20.62 0.01
C SER A 900 -26.35 -21.56 0.94
N ASP A 901 -25.76 -21.90 2.09
CA ASP A 901 -26.37 -22.73 3.15
C ASP A 901 -27.00 -21.89 4.27
N ALA A 902 -26.58 -20.63 4.39
CA ALA A 902 -27.11 -19.67 5.35
C ALA A 902 -27.04 -18.25 4.80
N LEU A 903 -28.03 -17.42 5.11
CA LEU A 903 -28.00 -15.98 4.89
C LEU A 903 -27.82 -15.25 6.21
N VAL A 904 -26.89 -14.30 6.24
CA VAL A 904 -26.72 -13.37 7.35
C VAL A 904 -27.09 -11.97 6.89
N LEU A 905 -28.13 -11.40 7.51
CA LEU A 905 -28.65 -10.07 7.24
C LEU A 905 -28.36 -9.14 8.43
N THR A 906 -28.30 -7.84 8.18
CA THR A 906 -28.00 -6.83 9.21
C THR A 906 -29.19 -6.39 10.03
N THR A 907 -30.39 -6.31 9.45
CA THR A 907 -31.57 -5.73 10.10
C THR A 907 -32.85 -6.53 9.83
N PRO A 908 -33.83 -6.50 10.75
CA PRO A 908 -35.16 -7.08 10.52
C PRO A 908 -35.87 -6.49 9.30
N GLU A 909 -35.70 -5.20 9.06
CA GLU A 909 -36.24 -4.49 7.90
C GLU A 909 -35.67 -5.04 6.60
N LEU A 910 -34.36 -5.29 6.55
CA LEU A 910 -33.70 -5.89 5.39
C LEU A 910 -34.24 -7.30 5.13
N ARG A 911 -34.44 -8.11 6.18
CA ARG A 911 -35.08 -9.44 6.08
C ARG A 911 -36.47 -9.35 5.47
N THR A 912 -37.27 -8.40 5.93
CA THR A 912 -38.66 -8.23 5.46
C THR A 912 -38.72 -7.78 4.00
N ARG A 913 -37.77 -6.95 3.54
CA ARG A 913 -37.81 -6.35 2.19
C ARG A 913 -37.07 -7.12 1.11
N LEU A 914 -36.07 -7.93 1.45
CA LEU A 914 -35.34 -8.73 0.45
C LEU A 914 -36.16 -9.89 -0.10
N ASP A 915 -37.17 -10.36 0.64
CA ASP A 915 -38.09 -11.47 0.28
C ASP A 915 -37.38 -12.64 -0.44
N LEU A 916 -36.22 -13.04 0.08
CA LEU A 916 -35.47 -14.19 -0.42
C LEU A 916 -36.05 -15.46 0.20
N ASN A 917 -36.56 -16.36 -0.63
CA ASN A 917 -37.06 -17.66 -0.19
C ASN A 917 -35.87 -18.60 0.16
N HIS A 918 -35.25 -18.37 1.32
CA HIS A 918 -34.14 -19.16 1.84
C HIS A 918 -34.50 -19.79 3.19
N PRO A 919 -34.26 -21.10 3.40
CA PRO A 919 -34.72 -21.81 4.59
C PRO A 919 -33.96 -21.42 5.86
N ASN A 920 -32.76 -20.86 5.73
CA ASN A 920 -31.87 -20.55 6.86
C ASN A 920 -31.40 -19.08 6.80
N ILE A 921 -32.09 -18.19 7.52
CA ILE A 921 -31.80 -16.74 7.54
C ILE A 921 -31.59 -16.27 8.98
N HIS A 922 -30.43 -15.67 9.22
CA HIS A 922 -30.03 -15.10 10.49
C HIS A 922 -30.00 -13.57 10.37
N VAL A 923 -30.64 -12.87 11.30
CA VAL A 923 -30.48 -11.41 11.44
C VAL A 923 -29.46 -11.17 12.54
N ILE A 924 -28.27 -10.72 12.15
CA ILE A 924 -27.16 -10.44 13.05
C ILE A 924 -26.76 -8.99 12.85
N GLU A 925 -27.11 -8.15 13.81
CA GLU A 925 -26.84 -6.71 13.78
C GLU A 925 -25.33 -6.41 13.76
N ASN A 926 -24.97 -5.22 13.27
CA ASN A 926 -23.61 -4.72 13.40
C ASN A 926 -23.23 -4.50 14.87
N ALA A 927 -21.98 -4.80 15.17
CA ALA A 927 -21.41 -4.68 16.50
C ALA A 927 -19.95 -4.23 16.39
N LEU A 928 -19.45 -3.59 17.44
CA LEU A 928 -18.11 -3.01 17.46
C LEU A 928 -17.10 -3.94 18.14
N PRO A 929 -15.94 -4.19 17.53
CA PRO A 929 -14.85 -4.92 18.18
C PRO A 929 -14.16 -4.09 19.26
N ASP A 930 -14.11 -4.65 20.47
CA ASP A 930 -13.56 -4.01 21.68
C ASP A 930 -12.13 -3.54 21.48
N TRP A 931 -11.31 -4.36 20.83
CA TRP A 931 -9.86 -4.13 20.67
C TRP A 931 -9.53 -2.99 19.69
N ILE A 932 -10.48 -2.58 18.84
CA ILE A 932 -10.30 -1.50 17.87
C ILE A 932 -10.95 -0.20 18.36
N TRP A 933 -12.07 -0.29 19.07
CA TRP A 933 -12.85 0.87 19.51
C TRP A 933 -12.55 1.34 20.93
N ASN A 934 -11.57 0.71 21.62
CA ASN A 934 -11.11 0.95 23.00
C ASN A 934 -11.18 2.44 23.44
N ALA A 935 -12.33 2.88 23.90
CA ALA A 935 -12.62 4.28 24.14
C ALA A 935 -12.30 4.66 25.59
N PRO A 936 -11.64 5.81 25.84
CA PRO A 936 -11.49 6.33 27.20
C PRO A 936 -12.86 6.62 27.81
N ALA A 937 -12.97 6.49 29.14
CA ALA A 937 -14.20 6.84 29.84
C ALA A 937 -14.56 8.32 29.55
N ILE A 938 -15.86 8.64 29.42
CA ILE A 938 -16.32 10.01 29.14
C ILE A 938 -15.70 11.04 30.09
N ASP A 939 -15.48 10.67 31.35
CA ASP A 939 -14.88 11.53 32.36
C ASP A 939 -13.39 11.82 32.07
N GLU A 940 -12.64 10.89 31.46
CA GLU A 940 -11.27 11.13 31.01
C GLU A 940 -11.22 12.13 29.85
N ARG A 941 -12.16 12.04 28.91
CA ARG A 941 -12.27 12.99 27.79
C ARG A 941 -12.64 14.40 28.26
N GLN A 942 -13.46 14.51 29.30
CA GLN A 942 -13.78 15.80 29.92
C GLN A 942 -12.58 16.39 30.66
N ASN A 943 -11.85 15.58 31.42
CA ASN A 943 -10.64 16.03 32.12
C ASN A 943 -9.57 16.53 31.14
N MET A 944 -9.40 15.87 29.98
CA MET A 944 -8.50 16.33 28.91
C MET A 944 -8.88 17.70 28.34
N ARG A 945 -10.18 18.02 28.30
CA ARG A 945 -10.67 19.31 27.81
C ARG A 945 -10.56 20.42 28.87
N ALA A 946 -10.65 20.05 30.16
CA ALA A 946 -10.48 20.97 31.28
C ALA A 946 -9.02 21.43 31.47
N ASP A 947 -8.03 20.62 31.07
CA ASP A 947 -6.59 20.94 31.12
C ASP A 947 -6.11 21.86 29.98
N GLY A 948 -6.93 22.09 28.95
CA GLY A 948 -6.61 22.96 27.81
C GLY A 948 -6.84 24.43 28.11
N GLN A 949 -5.79 25.26 28.05
CA GLN A 949 -5.82 26.71 28.34
C GLN A 949 -6.61 27.59 27.34
N ASN A 950 -7.50 27.04 26.50
CA ASN A 950 -8.30 27.85 25.56
C ASN A 950 -9.68 27.23 25.26
N PRO A 951 -10.80 27.96 25.49
CA PRO A 951 -12.13 27.49 25.10
C PRO A 951 -12.27 27.47 23.57
N ARG A 952 -12.49 26.28 22.99
CA ARG A 952 -12.84 26.11 21.57
C ARG A 952 -14.35 26.11 21.35
N ARG A 953 -14.79 26.48 20.15
CA ARG A 953 -16.21 26.39 19.76
C ARG A 953 -16.66 24.91 19.75
N PRO A 954 -17.94 24.62 20.05
CA PRO A 954 -18.51 23.28 19.89
C PRO A 954 -18.32 22.76 18.46
N ARG A 955 -18.07 21.46 18.33
CA ARG A 955 -17.85 20.79 17.05
C ARG A 955 -19.00 19.85 16.72
N ILE A 956 -19.59 20.02 15.54
CA ILE A 956 -20.64 19.16 15.00
C ILE A 956 -20.06 18.37 13.83
N GLY A 957 -20.36 17.07 13.73
CA GLY A 957 -19.76 16.31 12.64
C GLY A 957 -20.45 15.03 12.21
N TRP A 958 -19.97 14.53 11.08
CA TRP A 958 -20.45 13.34 10.40
C TRP A 958 -19.27 12.57 9.81
N ALA A 959 -19.42 11.26 9.64
CA ALA A 959 -18.41 10.43 9.00
C ALA A 959 -19.03 9.45 8.01
N GLY A 960 -18.54 9.41 6.77
CA GLY A 960 -19.01 8.46 5.77
C GLY A 960 -18.52 8.68 4.34
N ALA A 961 -18.99 7.80 3.46
CA ALA A 961 -18.53 7.65 2.07
C ALA A 961 -19.38 8.45 1.05
N PRO A 962 -18.90 8.64 -0.19
CA PRO A 962 -19.61 9.39 -1.24
C PRO A 962 -21.03 8.93 -1.56
N GLN A 963 -21.36 7.65 -1.32
CA GLN A 963 -22.73 7.12 -1.49
C GLN A 963 -23.81 7.80 -0.62
N HIS A 964 -23.43 8.64 0.35
CA HIS A 964 -24.36 9.39 1.20
C HIS A 964 -24.65 10.82 0.71
N GLY A 965 -24.24 11.21 -0.50
CA GLY A 965 -24.43 12.58 -1.01
C GLY A 965 -25.88 13.07 -0.89
N ALA A 966 -26.84 12.22 -1.26
CA ALA A 966 -28.27 12.52 -1.15
C ALA A 966 -28.74 12.68 0.31
N ASP A 967 -28.20 11.88 1.24
CA ASP A 967 -28.53 11.93 2.67
C ASP A 967 -28.09 13.25 3.33
N LEU A 968 -27.15 13.97 2.72
CA LEU A 968 -26.55 15.19 3.26
C LEU A 968 -27.07 16.47 2.59
N ALA A 969 -27.81 16.36 1.49
CA ALA A 969 -28.23 17.50 0.68
C ALA A 969 -29.10 18.49 1.46
N PHE A 970 -29.98 18.01 2.34
CA PHE A 970 -30.87 18.85 3.14
C PHE A 970 -30.15 19.59 4.29
N LEU A 971 -28.88 19.27 4.57
CA LEU A 971 -28.14 19.87 5.68
C LEU A 971 -27.65 21.29 5.40
N GLU A 972 -27.68 21.77 4.15
CA GLU A 972 -27.22 23.14 3.83
C GLU A 972 -27.87 24.22 4.72
N PRO A 973 -29.21 24.30 4.85
CA PRO A 973 -29.85 25.23 5.80
C PRO A 973 -29.47 24.98 7.27
N VAL A 974 -29.23 23.73 7.66
CA VAL A 974 -28.85 23.34 9.04
C VAL A 974 -27.46 23.88 9.40
N VAL A 975 -26.49 23.66 8.52
CA VAL A 975 -25.12 24.18 8.68
C VAL A 975 -25.15 25.70 8.71
N ARG A 976 -25.86 26.33 7.76
CA ARG A 976 -25.97 27.79 7.69
C ARG A 976 -26.55 28.41 8.96
N ALA A 977 -27.57 27.78 9.55
CA ALA A 977 -28.23 28.27 10.77
C ALA A 977 -27.40 28.07 12.05
N THR A 978 -26.36 27.24 12.02
CA THR A 978 -25.54 26.90 13.21
C THR A 978 -24.06 27.29 13.07
N ALA A 979 -23.65 27.79 11.90
CA ALA A 979 -22.27 28.11 11.56
C ALA A 979 -21.64 29.20 12.44
N ASP A 980 -22.44 30.09 13.03
CA ASP A 980 -22.01 31.13 13.98
C ASP A 980 -21.86 30.59 15.42
N ARG A 981 -22.39 29.40 15.70
CA ARG A 981 -22.34 28.76 17.03
C ARG A 981 -21.43 27.54 17.14
N ALA A 982 -21.14 26.84 16.05
CA ALA A 982 -20.32 25.62 16.06
C ALA A 982 -19.42 25.49 14.82
N ASP A 983 -18.36 24.71 14.95
CA ASP A 983 -17.50 24.29 13.84
C ASP A 983 -18.01 22.97 13.27
N TRP A 984 -18.09 22.86 11.94
CA TRP A 984 -18.58 21.66 11.27
C TRP A 984 -17.44 20.84 10.66
N LEU A 985 -17.38 19.55 11.00
CA LEU A 985 -16.26 18.65 10.67
C LEU A 985 -16.76 17.32 10.10
N PHE A 986 -16.35 16.98 8.88
CA PHE A 986 -16.73 15.75 8.20
C PHE A 986 -15.50 14.85 8.03
N LEU A 987 -15.63 13.56 8.32
CA LEU A 987 -14.61 12.55 8.02
C LEU A 987 -15.04 11.73 6.80
N GLY A 988 -14.30 11.87 5.71
CA GLY A 988 -14.62 11.26 4.41
C GLY A 988 -15.18 12.29 3.44
N MET A 989 -16.35 12.01 2.87
CA MET A 989 -16.95 12.87 1.86
C MET A 989 -17.66 14.08 2.48
N CYS A 990 -17.56 15.24 1.83
CA CYS A 990 -18.36 16.43 2.12
C CYS A 990 -18.91 17.00 0.81
N PRO A 991 -20.24 17.20 0.66
CA PRO A 991 -20.82 17.81 -0.55
C PRO A 991 -20.31 19.24 -0.78
N GLU A 992 -20.13 19.64 -2.04
CA GLU A 992 -19.66 20.99 -2.42
C GLU A 992 -20.47 22.14 -1.78
N PRO A 993 -21.82 22.09 -1.67
CA PRO A 993 -22.58 23.14 -0.99
C PRO A 993 -22.21 23.31 0.48
N LEU A 994 -21.87 22.22 1.18
CA LEU A 994 -21.45 22.27 2.58
C LEU A 994 -20.03 22.78 2.73
N GLN A 995 -19.12 22.40 1.82
CA GLN A 995 -17.76 22.95 1.79
C GLN A 995 -17.76 24.48 1.59
N ALA A 996 -18.65 24.98 0.73
CA ALA A 996 -18.82 26.41 0.50
C ALA A 996 -19.30 27.17 1.75
N LEU A 997 -19.91 26.48 2.72
CA LEU A 997 -20.31 27.02 4.02
C LEU A 997 -19.23 26.90 5.11
N GLY A 998 -18.03 26.41 4.77
CA GLY A 998 -16.91 26.27 5.70
C GLY A 998 -16.89 24.96 6.47
N VAL A 999 -17.66 23.94 6.06
CA VAL A 999 -17.52 22.59 6.62
C VAL A 999 -16.16 22.02 6.24
N GLN A 1000 -15.37 21.64 7.24
CA GLN A 1000 -14.04 21.07 7.04
C GLN A 1000 -14.15 19.57 6.79
N ALA A 1001 -13.56 19.08 5.70
CA ALA A 1001 -13.53 17.66 5.36
C ALA A 1001 -12.13 17.06 5.58
N LEU A 1002 -12.04 16.04 6.41
CA LEU A 1002 -10.83 15.26 6.63
C LEU A 1002 -10.89 13.95 5.84
N PRO A 1003 -9.76 13.48 5.26
CA PRO A 1003 -9.74 12.22 4.53
C PRO A 1003 -9.99 11.03 5.45
N MET A 1004 -10.73 10.02 4.97
CA MET A 1004 -11.09 8.83 5.77
C MET A 1004 -9.89 7.91 6.04
N GLY A 1005 -8.97 7.74 5.08
CA GLY A 1005 -7.76 6.90 5.21
C GLY A 1005 -8.05 5.39 5.23
N PRO A 1006 -7.04 4.55 5.51
CA PRO A 1006 -7.21 3.11 5.69
C PRO A 1006 -8.15 2.81 6.86
N PHE A 1007 -8.98 1.76 6.72
CA PHE A 1007 -10.02 1.43 7.69
C PHE A 1007 -9.47 1.15 9.10
N ASP A 1008 -8.27 0.57 9.22
CA ASP A 1008 -7.62 0.30 10.51
C ASP A 1008 -7.36 1.59 11.33
N SER A 1009 -7.28 2.76 10.68
CA SER A 1009 -7.11 4.06 11.33
C SER A 1009 -8.43 4.80 11.60
N TYR A 1010 -9.57 4.25 11.14
CA TYR A 1010 -10.86 4.92 11.15
C TYR A 1010 -11.37 5.32 12.54
N PRO A 1011 -11.36 4.45 13.57
CA PRO A 1011 -11.82 4.82 14.91
C PRO A 1011 -11.02 5.99 15.51
N LYS A 1012 -9.70 5.97 15.31
CA LYS A 1012 -8.81 7.04 15.77
C LYS A 1012 -9.12 8.36 15.06
N ARG A 1013 -9.28 8.32 13.74
CA ARG A 1013 -9.62 9.52 12.95
C ARG A 1013 -10.98 10.08 13.31
N LEU A 1014 -11.94 9.22 13.62
CA LEU A 1014 -13.24 9.65 14.12
C LEU A 1014 -13.13 10.34 15.48
N ALA A 1015 -12.28 9.82 16.38
CA ALA A 1015 -11.99 10.43 17.67
C ALA A 1015 -11.24 11.77 17.53
N GLU A 1016 -10.33 11.90 16.56
CA GLU A 1016 -9.55 13.12 16.27
C GLU A 1016 -10.42 14.31 15.83
N LEU A 1017 -11.63 14.07 15.31
CA LEU A 1017 -12.60 15.15 15.06
C LEU A 1017 -12.96 15.90 16.35
N ASP A 1018 -12.87 15.21 17.50
CA ASP A 1018 -13.23 15.71 18.82
C ASP A 1018 -14.64 16.34 18.85
N LEU A 1019 -15.62 15.63 18.28
CA LEU A 1019 -16.99 16.10 18.15
C LEU A 1019 -17.68 16.28 19.50
N ASP A 1020 -18.50 17.32 19.60
CA ASP A 1020 -19.42 17.58 20.71
C ASP A 1020 -20.82 17.06 20.40
N ILE A 1021 -21.20 17.07 19.12
CA ILE A 1021 -22.45 16.49 18.60
C ILE A 1021 -22.10 15.75 17.31
N ALA A 1022 -22.50 14.49 17.22
CA ALA A 1022 -22.50 13.76 15.95
C ALA A 1022 -23.89 13.75 15.35
N ILE A 1023 -23.97 13.76 14.02
CA ILE A 1023 -25.23 13.59 13.30
C ILE A 1023 -25.24 12.26 12.53
N ALA A 1024 -26.41 11.62 12.45
CA ALA A 1024 -26.68 10.44 11.65
C ALA A 1024 -27.89 10.69 10.72
N PRO A 1025 -27.73 11.56 9.70
CA PRO A 1025 -28.79 11.91 8.78
C PRO A 1025 -29.06 10.78 7.77
N LEU A 1026 -30.33 10.58 7.44
CA LEU A 1026 -30.79 9.72 6.36
C LEU A 1026 -32.08 10.30 5.78
N THR A 1027 -32.21 10.30 4.45
CA THR A 1027 -33.47 10.62 3.78
C THR A 1027 -34.42 9.43 3.85
N ASP A 1028 -35.74 9.67 3.79
CA ASP A 1028 -36.71 8.57 3.84
C ASP A 1028 -36.80 7.82 2.49
N HIS A 1029 -36.00 6.77 2.36
CA HIS A 1029 -35.95 5.92 1.17
C HIS A 1029 -35.98 4.43 1.54
N PRO A 1030 -36.55 3.53 0.71
CA PRO A 1030 -36.51 2.08 0.92
C PRO A 1030 -35.15 1.50 1.30
N PHE A 1031 -34.08 1.96 0.63
CA PHE A 1031 -32.70 1.63 0.95
C PHE A 1031 -32.30 2.04 2.38
N ASN A 1032 -32.58 3.30 2.73
CA ASN A 1032 -32.19 3.89 4.01
C ASN A 1032 -32.96 3.28 5.19
N ARG A 1033 -34.22 2.90 4.99
CA ARG A 1033 -35.01 2.17 6.00
C ARG A 1033 -34.41 0.80 6.36
N CYS A 1034 -33.55 0.23 5.52
CA CYS A 1034 -32.88 -1.05 5.76
C CYS A 1034 -31.43 -0.92 6.25
N LYS A 1035 -30.87 0.30 6.32
CA LYS A 1035 -29.51 0.53 6.82
C LYS A 1035 -29.36 0.09 8.28
N SER A 1036 -28.12 -0.03 8.75
CA SER A 1036 -27.83 -0.32 10.16
C SER A 1036 -27.58 0.95 10.99
N HIS A 1037 -27.61 0.81 12.31
CA HIS A 1037 -27.32 1.86 13.28
C HIS A 1037 -25.83 2.17 13.48
N LEU A 1038 -24.97 1.73 12.56
CA LEU A 1038 -23.52 1.76 12.73
C LEU A 1038 -22.97 3.15 13.07
N LYS A 1039 -23.50 4.23 12.46
CA LYS A 1039 -23.08 5.62 12.75
C LYS A 1039 -23.37 6.06 14.17
N VAL A 1040 -24.43 5.52 14.79
CA VAL A 1040 -24.75 5.75 16.19
C VAL A 1040 -23.78 4.99 17.09
N LEU A 1041 -23.44 3.75 16.73
CA LEU A 1041 -22.46 2.94 17.48
C LEU A 1041 -21.07 3.58 17.47
N GLU A 1042 -20.55 3.93 16.30
CA GLU A 1042 -19.20 4.47 16.09
C GLU A 1042 -18.95 5.77 16.88
N ASN A 1043 -19.94 6.67 16.91
CA ASN A 1043 -19.83 7.92 17.67
C ASN A 1043 -20.13 7.71 19.16
N GLY A 1044 -21.12 6.88 19.47
CA GLY A 1044 -21.56 6.63 20.84
C GLY A 1044 -20.49 5.94 21.70
N ILE A 1045 -19.73 5.00 21.13
CA ILE A 1045 -18.64 4.33 21.86
C ILE A 1045 -17.53 5.32 22.23
N LEU A 1046 -17.31 6.37 21.42
CA LEU A 1046 -16.36 7.46 21.68
C LEU A 1046 -16.90 8.51 22.66
N GLY A 1047 -18.08 8.27 23.24
CA GLY A 1047 -18.74 9.21 24.15
C GLY A 1047 -19.22 10.48 23.44
N VAL A 1048 -19.48 10.42 22.14
CA VAL A 1048 -20.11 11.52 21.38
C VAL A 1048 -21.62 11.27 21.34
N PRO A 1049 -22.45 12.24 21.79
CA PRO A 1049 -23.90 12.12 21.65
C PRO A 1049 -24.32 12.31 20.19
N VAL A 1050 -25.36 11.59 19.76
CA VAL A 1050 -25.77 11.52 18.35
C VAL A 1050 -27.20 12.01 18.19
N ILE A 1051 -27.47 12.84 17.18
CA ILE A 1051 -28.83 13.13 16.67
C ILE A 1051 -29.02 12.31 15.40
N ALA A 1052 -30.06 11.49 15.34
CA ALA A 1052 -30.29 10.57 14.22
C ALA A 1052 -31.62 10.83 13.52
N ALA A 1053 -31.76 10.44 12.26
CA ALA A 1053 -33.04 10.50 11.56
C ALA A 1053 -34.09 9.56 12.19
N ASP A 1054 -35.36 9.95 12.20
CA ASP A 1054 -36.46 9.09 12.64
C ASP A 1054 -36.81 8.04 11.57
N LEU A 1055 -35.94 7.04 11.46
CA LEU A 1055 -36.07 5.90 10.55
C LEU A 1055 -35.81 4.60 11.31
N PRO A 1056 -36.31 3.44 10.82
CA PRO A 1056 -36.17 2.15 11.48
C PRO A 1056 -34.77 1.81 12.01
N PRO A 1057 -33.65 2.12 11.31
CA PRO A 1057 -32.31 1.83 11.83
C PRO A 1057 -32.03 2.46 13.19
N TYR A 1058 -32.62 3.62 13.49
CA TYR A 1058 -32.28 4.42 14.66
C TYR A 1058 -33.36 4.42 15.75
N GLN A 1059 -34.58 3.96 15.46
CA GLN A 1059 -35.71 4.00 16.38
C GLN A 1059 -35.51 3.21 17.68
N HIS A 1060 -34.58 2.24 17.69
CA HIS A 1060 -34.23 1.45 18.87
C HIS A 1060 -33.01 1.99 19.63
N CYS A 1061 -32.33 3.00 19.08
CA CYS A 1061 -31.16 3.62 19.71
C CYS A 1061 -31.60 4.62 20.78
N PRO A 1062 -30.88 4.75 21.92
CA PRO A 1062 -31.18 5.72 22.97
C PRO A 1062 -30.70 7.13 22.59
N VAL A 1063 -31.19 7.67 21.47
CA VAL A 1063 -30.79 8.96 20.88
C VAL A 1063 -32.04 9.78 20.53
N PRO A 1064 -31.97 11.13 20.48
CA PRO A 1064 -33.04 11.92 19.90
C PRO A 1064 -33.16 11.65 18.40
N LEU A 1065 -34.40 11.51 17.95
CA LEU A 1065 -34.76 11.27 16.55
C LEU A 1065 -35.32 12.56 15.94
N ALA A 1066 -34.71 13.01 14.84
CA ALA A 1066 -35.14 14.16 14.06
C ALA A 1066 -35.91 13.70 12.81
N ALA A 1067 -36.93 14.42 12.40
CA ALA A 1067 -37.67 14.10 11.18
C ALA A 1067 -36.70 14.05 9.96
N PRO A 1068 -36.77 13.00 9.13
CA PRO A 1068 -35.94 12.91 7.93
C PRO A 1068 -36.29 14.05 6.98
N ASP A 1069 -35.28 14.62 6.32
CA ASP A 1069 -35.43 15.70 5.34
C ASP A 1069 -36.02 17.02 5.88
N ASP A 1070 -36.17 17.17 7.20
CA ASP A 1070 -36.73 18.37 7.86
C ASP A 1070 -35.64 19.23 8.50
N ALA A 1071 -35.12 20.19 7.76
CA ALA A 1071 -34.07 21.08 8.26
C ALA A 1071 -34.47 21.84 9.54
N GLU A 1072 -35.74 22.20 9.73
CA GLU A 1072 -36.18 22.99 10.90
C GLU A 1072 -36.12 22.15 12.19
N ASP A 1073 -36.56 20.89 12.14
CA ASP A 1073 -36.47 19.98 13.28
C ASP A 1073 -35.00 19.68 13.65
N TRP A 1074 -34.14 19.47 12.64
CA TRP A 1074 -32.70 19.29 12.85
C TRP A 1074 -32.05 20.52 13.47
N ILE A 1075 -32.37 21.73 13.00
CA ILE A 1075 -31.87 23.00 13.59
C ILE A 1075 -32.31 23.11 15.04
N SER A 1076 -33.59 22.85 15.33
CA SER A 1076 -34.16 22.93 16.69
C SER A 1076 -33.40 22.03 17.67
N ARG A 1077 -33.18 20.76 17.30
CA ARG A 1077 -32.51 19.77 18.15
C ARG A 1077 -31.03 20.04 18.34
N ILE A 1078 -30.33 20.40 17.28
CA ILE A 1078 -28.92 20.79 17.36
C ILE A 1078 -28.77 22.02 18.26
N THR A 1079 -29.62 23.02 18.06
CA THR A 1079 -29.63 24.25 18.86
C THR A 1079 -29.85 23.95 20.34
N HIS A 1080 -30.85 23.12 20.66
CA HIS A 1080 -31.12 22.70 22.05
C HIS A 1080 -29.89 22.05 22.72
N TRP A 1081 -29.16 21.18 22.01
CA TRP A 1081 -27.94 20.56 22.54
C TRP A 1081 -26.71 21.46 22.53
N LEU A 1082 -26.68 22.51 21.72
CA LEU A 1082 -25.68 23.57 21.84
C LEU A 1082 -25.93 24.43 23.09
N ASP A 1083 -27.19 24.59 23.50
CA ASP A 1083 -27.61 25.37 24.68
C ASP A 1083 -27.53 24.59 26.01
N ASP A 1084 -27.71 23.26 26.00
CA ASP A 1084 -27.70 22.42 27.20
C ASP A 1084 -26.60 21.34 27.16
N GLU A 1085 -25.41 21.71 27.65
CA GLU A 1085 -24.27 20.80 27.78
C GLU A 1085 -24.54 19.65 28.77
N THR A 1086 -25.32 19.88 29.83
CA THR A 1086 -25.56 18.86 30.86
C THR A 1086 -26.44 17.74 30.30
N GLU A 1087 -27.48 18.10 29.54
CA GLU A 1087 -28.30 17.15 28.79
C GLU A 1087 -27.46 16.38 27.76
N ARG A 1088 -26.70 17.10 26.94
CA ARG A 1088 -25.84 16.54 25.89
C ARG A 1088 -24.90 15.45 26.44
N LEU A 1089 -24.22 15.73 27.56
CA LEU A 1089 -23.31 14.79 28.22
C LEU A 1089 -24.03 13.60 28.84
N ARG A 1090 -25.24 13.80 29.38
CA ARG A 1090 -26.06 12.71 29.93
C ARG A 1090 -26.48 11.73 28.84
N GLN A 1091 -26.86 12.24 27.67
CA GLN A 1091 -27.21 11.42 26.52
C GLN A 1091 -25.99 10.66 25.98
N ALA A 1092 -24.81 11.28 25.94
CA ALA A 1092 -23.56 10.62 25.56
C ALA A 1092 -23.25 9.41 26.47
N ARG A 1093 -23.36 9.58 27.80
CA ARG A 1093 -23.15 8.50 28.77
C ARG A 1093 -24.15 7.36 28.57
N ARG A 1094 -25.44 7.70 28.46
CA ARG A 1094 -26.50 6.72 28.23
C ARG A 1094 -26.25 5.89 26.96
N LEU A 1095 -25.85 6.56 25.87
CA LEU A 1095 -25.56 5.89 24.61
C LEU A 1095 -24.33 4.98 24.72
N GLN A 1096 -23.23 5.46 25.32
CA GLN A 1096 -22.00 4.68 25.49
C GLN A 1096 -22.26 3.42 26.34
N THR A 1097 -22.97 3.55 27.47
CA THR A 1097 -23.36 2.41 28.31
C THR A 1097 -24.18 1.38 27.54
N TRP A 1098 -25.20 1.84 26.79
CA TRP A 1098 -26.03 0.95 25.99
C TRP A 1098 -25.21 0.15 24.95
N ILE A 1099 -24.20 0.77 24.33
CA ILE A 1099 -23.31 0.10 23.38
C ILE A 1099 -22.43 -0.93 24.09
N LEU A 1100 -21.80 -0.52 25.20
CA LEU A 1100 -20.91 -1.39 25.99
C LEU A 1100 -21.61 -2.64 26.51
N GLU A 1101 -22.90 -2.53 26.84
CA GLU A 1101 -23.71 -3.63 27.37
C GLU A 1101 -24.31 -4.54 26.26
N HIS A 1102 -24.57 -4.02 25.05
CA HIS A 1102 -25.41 -4.74 24.08
C HIS A 1102 -24.87 -4.83 22.65
N HIS A 1103 -23.91 -3.99 22.24
CA HIS A 1103 -23.51 -3.81 20.83
C HIS A 1103 -22.02 -4.01 20.55
N LEU A 1104 -21.31 -4.66 21.48
CA LEU A 1104 -19.96 -5.16 21.23
C LEU A 1104 -19.99 -6.51 20.53
N SER A 1105 -18.97 -6.79 19.73
CA SER A 1105 -18.93 -7.91 18.79
C SER A 1105 -19.03 -9.28 19.47
N ARG A 1106 -18.47 -9.40 20.68
CA ARG A 1106 -18.66 -10.56 21.58
C ARG A 1106 -20.13 -10.90 21.84
N HIS A 1107 -21.04 -9.92 21.86
CA HIS A 1107 -22.48 -10.15 22.05
C HIS A 1107 -23.19 -10.73 20.82
N ARG A 1108 -22.49 -10.91 19.70
CA ARG A 1108 -23.03 -11.50 18.47
C ARG A 1108 -22.41 -12.87 18.16
N ARG A 1109 -21.47 -13.33 18.98
CA ARG A 1109 -20.70 -14.57 18.81
C ARG A 1109 -21.57 -15.80 18.56
N GLU A 1110 -22.48 -16.10 19.48
CA GLU A 1110 -23.36 -17.28 19.40
C GLU A 1110 -24.21 -17.26 18.12
N ARG A 1111 -24.73 -16.09 17.73
CA ARG A 1111 -25.52 -15.94 16.51
C ARG A 1111 -24.67 -16.20 15.26
N TRP A 1112 -23.40 -15.80 15.28
CA TRP A 1112 -22.45 -16.06 14.20
C TRP A 1112 -22.06 -17.54 14.11
N LEU A 1113 -21.79 -18.20 15.24
CA LEU A 1113 -21.55 -19.65 15.29
C LEU A 1113 -22.73 -20.43 14.69
N ASN A 1114 -23.94 -20.09 15.12
CA ASN A 1114 -25.18 -20.68 14.60
C ASN A 1114 -25.34 -20.44 13.08
N ALA A 1115 -25.04 -19.23 12.59
CA ALA A 1115 -25.12 -18.91 11.16
C ALA A 1115 -24.08 -19.64 10.31
N LEU A 1116 -22.90 -19.93 10.87
CA LEU A 1116 -21.87 -20.73 10.24
C LEU A 1116 -22.17 -22.23 10.33
N GLY A 1117 -23.20 -22.65 11.08
CA GLY A 1117 -23.54 -24.05 11.30
C GLY A 1117 -22.53 -24.78 12.19
N VAL A 1118 -21.85 -24.04 13.06
CA VAL A 1118 -20.93 -24.55 14.08
C VAL A 1118 -21.73 -24.73 15.36
N THR A 1119 -22.11 -25.97 15.69
CA THR A 1119 -22.70 -26.28 17.01
C THR A 1119 -21.59 -26.46 18.03
N GLU A 1120 -21.62 -25.70 19.12
CA GLU A 1120 -20.92 -26.12 20.35
C GLU A 1120 -21.53 -27.46 20.74
N HIS A 1121 -20.72 -28.52 20.78
CA HIS A 1121 -21.16 -29.75 21.41
C HIS A 1121 -21.35 -29.45 22.90
N ASP A 1122 -22.59 -29.56 23.38
CA ASP A 1122 -22.87 -29.80 24.80
C ASP A 1122 -22.13 -31.08 25.22
N GLU A 1123 -21.00 -30.91 25.92
CA GLU A 1123 -20.49 -31.63 27.11
C GLU A 1123 -18.96 -31.54 27.24
#